data_AF-A0AAD6UGI4-F1
#
_entry.id   AF-A0AAD6UGI4-F1
#
_cell.length_a   1.000
_cell.length_b   1.000
_cell.length_c   1.000
_cell.angle_alpha   90.00
_cell.angle_beta   90.00
_cell.angle_gamma   90.00
#
_symmetry.space_group_name_H-M   'P 1'
#
loop_
_entity.id
_entity.type
_entity.pdbx_description
1 polymer ?
#
loop_
_entity_poly.entity_id
_entity_poly.type
_entity_poly.pdbx_seq_one_letter_code
_entity_poly.pdbx_strand_id
1 'polypeptide(L)'
;NRSFLQANIADLVCKLNTNEKIALLSAPNWWNTTSIPRLNIPSIRMSDGPNGVRGSSHFVASPAQCLPCATAMASTFDPELIEMAGGFLAAEAKCKSSVVLLAPTCNIQRTPLGGRAFESFSEDPHLSGTMAASYVNGLQAEGVSATIKHFVANDQEHERTAAESVMSDRALREVYLYPFMMAQRLAKPGTNLTRLSYGRLRGVHCSENRFLLQDILRDEWKFEGLIMSDWHGTYGVDEAINAGLGLEMPGPPRWRTQNLVNHCLTSQKLSLSTLNELVSNLLTFVQSQARKNPDVVYGDGIERTRDSPEARAFCRQLAADGIVLLKNKSSLLPLSSQIKKLAIIGPNASQHIISGGGSAALKPSYSVAPNDGVVSGAPAGVSIQHTIGCYAHKYLPTLEKYLQTEGGHPGWLCTFYNHDQEGKLTDPVAAFEIMDTRVKLVDFLPPGLTPNWTIKLTGRLTVPKTAPFELGLTVAGRAKLWVDGQLTIDNWTKQTPGDFFYGQGTIEEKATINLTAEVAVDILVEYTNTSPTRDEEDISSQPALMLGVRLGGCEKIDDDAEIQFAVDLARNSDAVLFVAGLTPEWESEGFDRPTLSLPGRQDEVISRIAAANPNTIVCIQAGSATSMPWIAEVCSVLQAWYLGNERNAGNAIGDIIWGKVNPGGRLPLTFPVRIEDSPAYLNDRSENGKIHYREDLFVGYKHYQARAIQPLFEFGFGLSYTTFSFANLLVSDVRLDEDGLNFSVCVTVQNDGPVAGSEVAQLYISHPEIGLITPVNQLKGFAKAKDVAPGTTRNLVMNLDKFTLAFWDSNRNAWVVAPGTYVINVGASSADFRLQGELKLTRGFIWKGL
;
A
#
# COMPACT_ATOMS: atom_id res chain seq x y z
N ASN A 1 -33.86 14.92 -7.81
CA ASN A 1 -33.67 16.01 -8.79
C ASN A 1 -32.26 15.91 -9.36
N ARG A 2 -32.07 15.69 -10.67
CA ARG A 2 -30.76 15.49 -11.33
C ARG A 2 -30.32 16.69 -12.20
N SER A 3 -30.87 17.88 -11.96
CA SER A 3 -30.62 19.09 -12.77
C SER A 3 -29.15 19.53 -12.83
N PHE A 4 -28.35 19.23 -11.80
CA PHE A 4 -26.91 19.55 -11.78
C PHE A 4 -26.13 18.85 -12.90
N LEU A 5 -26.59 17.71 -13.41
CA LEU A 5 -25.92 17.00 -14.51
C LEU A 5 -25.84 17.84 -15.80
N GLN A 6 -26.74 18.79 -16.02
CA GLN A 6 -26.77 19.62 -17.22
C GLN A 6 -26.51 21.10 -16.92
N ALA A 7 -26.22 21.45 -15.67
CA ALA A 7 -26.03 22.83 -15.27
C ALA A 7 -24.72 23.41 -15.83
N ASN A 8 -24.75 24.68 -16.21
CA ASN A 8 -23.54 25.43 -16.56
C ASN A 8 -22.77 25.79 -15.27
N ILE A 9 -21.51 25.36 -15.18
CA ILE A 9 -20.69 25.58 -13.97
C ILE A 9 -20.43 27.06 -13.70
N ALA A 10 -20.16 27.87 -14.73
CA ALA A 10 -19.93 29.30 -14.57
C ALA A 10 -21.16 30.01 -13.98
N ASP A 11 -22.36 29.65 -14.45
CA ASP A 11 -23.62 30.20 -13.91
C ASP A 11 -23.84 29.77 -12.45
N LEU A 12 -23.48 28.53 -12.10
CA LEU A 12 -23.58 28.05 -10.71
C LEU A 12 -22.64 28.81 -9.79
N VAL A 13 -21.40 29.07 -10.21
CA VAL A 13 -20.41 29.84 -9.44
C VAL A 13 -20.87 31.28 -9.19
N CYS A 14 -21.58 31.89 -10.13
CA CYS A 14 -22.20 33.19 -9.94
C CYS A 14 -23.38 33.17 -8.95
N LYS A 15 -24.11 32.04 -8.86
CA LYS A 15 -25.27 31.86 -7.94
C LYS A 15 -24.87 31.45 -6.52
N LEU A 16 -23.64 31.00 -6.31
CA LEU A 16 -23.10 30.64 -5.01
C LEU A 16 -22.72 31.90 -4.22
N ASN A 17 -23.14 31.98 -2.97
CA ASN A 17 -22.62 32.99 -2.05
C ASN A 17 -21.20 32.61 -1.56
N THR A 18 -20.47 33.56 -0.96
CA THR A 18 -19.09 33.33 -0.52
C THR A 18 -18.96 32.18 0.48
N ASN A 19 -19.91 32.03 1.40
CA ASN A 19 -19.87 30.95 2.40
C ASN A 19 -20.11 29.57 1.77
N GLU A 20 -21.01 29.47 0.78
CA GLU A 20 -21.20 28.25 -0.01
C GLU A 20 -19.94 27.91 -0.81
N LYS A 21 -19.23 28.91 -1.36
CA LYS A 21 -17.94 28.71 -2.05
C LYS A 21 -16.87 28.17 -1.10
N ILE A 22 -16.74 28.74 0.09
CA ILE A 22 -15.79 28.28 1.12
C ILE A 22 -16.10 26.84 1.54
N ALA A 23 -17.39 26.54 1.76
CA ALA A 23 -17.83 25.21 2.18
C ALA A 23 -17.57 24.13 1.11
N LEU A 24 -17.60 24.48 -0.18
CA LEU A 24 -17.27 23.53 -1.26
C LEU A 24 -15.78 23.17 -1.32
N LEU A 25 -14.89 24.06 -0.87
CA LEU A 25 -13.43 23.84 -0.89
C LEU A 25 -12.92 23.00 0.30
N SER A 26 -13.81 22.50 1.16
CA SER A 26 -13.48 21.58 2.24
C SER A 26 -14.52 20.47 2.32
N ALA A 27 -14.11 19.30 2.81
CA ALA A 27 -15.05 18.23 3.07
C ALA A 27 -15.90 18.51 4.33
N PRO A 28 -17.16 18.03 4.39
CA PRO A 28 -18.00 18.13 5.59
C PRO A 28 -17.71 17.00 6.59
N ASN A 29 -17.10 15.91 6.14
CA ASN A 29 -16.74 14.74 6.94
C ASN A 29 -15.50 14.06 6.33
N TRP A 30 -15.18 12.85 6.79
CA TRP A 30 -13.99 12.14 6.33
C TRP A 30 -14.01 11.74 4.85
N TRP A 31 -15.16 11.44 4.25
CA TRP A 31 -15.22 10.66 3.00
C TRP A 31 -16.03 11.30 1.88
N ASN A 32 -16.60 12.48 2.09
CA ASN A 32 -17.58 13.06 1.15
C ASN A 32 -17.19 14.48 0.78
N THR A 33 -17.67 14.97 -0.36
CA THR A 33 -17.62 16.40 -0.70
C THR A 33 -18.85 17.12 -0.14
N THR A 34 -18.77 18.44 0.02
CA THR A 34 -19.91 19.24 0.47
C THR A 34 -21.01 19.28 -0.60
N SER A 35 -22.27 19.09 -0.20
CA SER A 35 -23.44 19.27 -1.08
C SER A 35 -24.08 20.64 -0.87
N ILE A 36 -24.73 21.18 -1.91
CA ILE A 36 -25.50 22.43 -1.84
C ILE A 36 -26.91 22.16 -2.38
N PRO A 37 -27.87 21.75 -1.51
CA PRO A 37 -29.21 21.33 -1.93
C PRO A 37 -29.98 22.39 -2.73
N ARG A 38 -29.85 23.67 -2.36
CA ARG A 38 -30.51 24.82 -3.04
C ARG A 38 -30.19 24.88 -4.54
N LEU A 39 -28.96 24.51 -4.91
CA LEU A 39 -28.49 24.50 -6.29
C LEU A 39 -28.41 23.08 -6.88
N ASN A 40 -28.96 22.09 -6.18
CA ASN A 40 -28.93 20.66 -6.54
C ASN A 40 -27.51 20.09 -6.71
N ILE A 41 -26.49 20.70 -6.12
CA ILE A 41 -25.10 20.20 -6.17
C ILE A 41 -25.03 18.97 -5.23
N PRO A 42 -24.76 17.76 -5.77
CA PRO A 42 -24.71 16.55 -4.96
C PRO A 42 -23.39 16.47 -4.19
N SER A 43 -23.37 15.58 -3.20
CA SER A 43 -22.13 15.11 -2.58
C SER A 43 -21.64 13.88 -3.36
N ILE A 44 -20.33 13.78 -3.56
CA ILE A 44 -19.70 12.54 -4.04
C ILE A 44 -18.87 11.93 -2.91
N ARG A 45 -18.88 10.60 -2.83
CA ARG A 45 -18.11 9.83 -1.87
C ARG A 45 -16.79 9.37 -2.48
N MET A 46 -15.76 9.37 -1.65
CA MET A 46 -14.46 8.77 -1.90
C MET A 46 -14.15 7.71 -0.84
N SER A 47 -13.27 6.76 -1.19
CA SER A 47 -12.83 5.70 -0.27
C SER A 47 -11.36 5.38 -0.52
N ASP A 48 -10.65 4.97 0.52
CA ASP A 48 -9.37 4.27 0.34
C ASP A 48 -9.62 2.84 -0.18
N GLY A 49 -8.68 2.22 -0.88
CA GLY A 49 -7.39 2.73 -1.33
C GLY A 49 -6.77 1.83 -2.42
N PRO A 50 -5.45 1.62 -2.43
CA PRO A 50 -4.72 1.09 -3.59
C PRO A 50 -4.79 -0.43 -3.81
N ASN A 51 -5.31 -1.19 -2.85
CA ASN A 51 -5.40 -2.65 -2.94
C ASN A 51 -6.80 -3.17 -2.52
N GLY A 52 -7.82 -2.33 -2.60
CA GLY A 52 -9.19 -2.68 -2.19
C GLY A 52 -9.97 -1.45 -1.72
N VAL A 53 -11.30 -1.57 -1.65
CA VAL A 53 -12.18 -0.43 -1.28
C VAL A 53 -12.73 -0.61 0.13
N ARG A 54 -12.18 0.11 1.11
CA ARG A 54 -12.58 -0.02 2.52
C ARG A 54 -14.02 0.42 2.78
N GLY A 55 -14.48 1.49 2.14
CA GLY A 55 -15.75 2.16 2.45
C GLY A 55 -15.57 3.36 3.40
N SER A 56 -16.68 3.82 3.96
CA SER A 56 -16.79 5.08 4.69
C SER A 56 -16.72 4.96 6.21
N SER A 57 -16.20 3.85 6.75
CA SER A 57 -16.02 3.67 8.20
C SER A 57 -14.87 2.73 8.55
N HIS A 58 -14.03 3.13 9.51
CA HIS A 58 -13.08 2.28 10.21
C HIS A 58 -13.75 1.51 11.36
N PHE A 59 -14.76 2.09 12.00
CA PHE A 59 -15.47 1.49 13.15
C PHE A 59 -16.48 0.43 12.71
N VAL A 60 -17.41 0.78 11.80
CA VAL A 60 -18.42 -0.11 11.25
C VAL A 60 -18.05 -0.47 9.81
N ALA A 61 -16.92 -1.16 9.66
CA ALA A 61 -16.38 -1.47 8.35
C ALA A 61 -17.25 -2.49 7.60
N SER A 62 -17.64 -2.13 6.37
CA SER A 62 -18.28 -3.02 5.41
C SER A 62 -17.23 -3.93 4.77
N PRO A 63 -17.36 -5.27 4.81
CA PRO A 63 -16.36 -6.15 4.22
C PRO A 63 -16.17 -5.90 2.72
N ALA A 64 -14.94 -5.90 2.21
CA ALA A 64 -14.64 -5.67 0.80
C ALA A 64 -13.73 -6.77 0.26
N GLN A 65 -13.39 -6.76 -1.04
CA GLN A 65 -12.32 -7.59 -1.60
C GLN A 65 -10.98 -6.82 -1.55
N CYS A 66 -9.91 -7.47 -1.07
CA CYS A 66 -8.55 -6.93 -1.05
C CYS A 66 -7.72 -7.69 -2.07
N LEU A 67 -7.07 -6.95 -2.96
CA LEU A 67 -6.10 -7.43 -3.92
C LEU A 67 -4.70 -7.50 -3.28
N PRO A 68 -3.74 -8.17 -3.92
CA PRO A 68 -2.34 -8.10 -3.50
C PRO A 68 -1.83 -6.67 -3.38
N CYS A 69 -0.84 -6.46 -2.52
CA CYS A 69 -0.20 -5.16 -2.33
C CYS A 69 0.48 -4.68 -3.63
N ALA A 70 0.78 -3.38 -3.72
CA ALA A 70 1.27 -2.79 -4.96
C ALA A 70 2.62 -3.37 -5.39
N THR A 71 3.50 -3.74 -4.46
CA THR A 71 4.74 -4.45 -4.78
C THR A 71 4.46 -5.84 -5.37
N ALA A 72 3.48 -6.59 -4.88
CA ALA A 72 3.07 -7.86 -5.47
C ALA A 72 2.49 -7.66 -6.88
N MET A 73 1.65 -6.63 -7.07
CA MET A 73 1.11 -6.26 -8.38
C MET A 73 2.21 -5.85 -9.36
N ALA A 74 3.18 -5.03 -8.94
CA ALA A 74 4.34 -4.66 -9.76
C ALA A 74 5.20 -5.88 -10.12
N SER A 75 5.29 -6.86 -9.21
CA SER A 75 6.03 -8.10 -9.43
C SER A 75 5.49 -8.92 -10.60
N THR A 76 4.23 -8.69 -11.02
CA THR A 76 3.66 -9.35 -12.19
C THR A 76 4.32 -8.92 -13.50
N PHE A 77 4.87 -7.70 -13.58
CA PHE A 77 5.35 -7.05 -14.80
C PHE A 77 4.33 -7.14 -15.96
N ASP A 78 3.03 -7.10 -15.62
CA ASP A 78 1.92 -7.28 -16.56
C ASP A 78 0.93 -6.09 -16.51
N PRO A 79 1.12 -5.07 -17.37
CA PRO A 79 0.27 -3.88 -17.37
C PRO A 79 -1.21 -4.20 -17.70
N GLU A 80 -1.48 -5.25 -18.47
CA GLU A 80 -2.85 -5.66 -18.82
C GLU A 80 -3.57 -6.24 -17.59
N LEU A 81 -2.86 -7.06 -16.81
CA LEU A 81 -3.38 -7.63 -15.57
C LEU A 81 -3.68 -6.54 -14.54
N ILE A 82 -2.85 -5.49 -14.46
CA ILE A 82 -3.08 -4.34 -13.58
C ILE A 82 -4.25 -3.46 -14.06
N GLU A 83 -4.45 -3.33 -15.37
CA GLU A 83 -5.66 -2.67 -15.90
C GLU A 83 -6.94 -3.43 -15.50
N MET A 84 -6.92 -4.77 -15.59
CA MET A 84 -8.04 -5.59 -15.10
C MET A 84 -8.25 -5.43 -13.59
N ALA A 85 -7.17 -5.31 -12.81
CA ALA A 85 -7.26 -5.04 -11.36
C ALA A 85 -7.93 -3.68 -11.07
N GLY A 86 -7.60 -2.65 -11.85
CA GLY A 86 -8.26 -1.34 -11.78
C GLY A 86 -9.77 -1.44 -12.08
N GLY A 87 -10.15 -2.15 -13.13
CA GLY A 87 -11.57 -2.38 -13.46
C GLY A 87 -12.32 -3.15 -12.38
N PHE A 88 -11.68 -4.17 -11.79
CA PHE A 88 -12.22 -4.91 -10.65
C PHE A 88 -12.51 -3.99 -9.45
N LEU A 89 -11.57 -3.10 -9.12
CA LEU A 89 -11.72 -2.17 -8.00
C LEU A 89 -12.74 -1.06 -8.27
N ALA A 90 -12.96 -0.67 -9.53
CA ALA A 90 -14.04 0.24 -9.87
C ALA A 90 -15.41 -0.36 -9.56
N ALA A 91 -15.61 -1.66 -9.82
CA ALA A 91 -16.83 -2.36 -9.43
C ALA A 91 -17.01 -2.39 -7.91
N GLU A 92 -15.94 -2.70 -7.15
CA GLU A 92 -15.96 -2.63 -5.68
C GLU A 92 -16.29 -1.21 -5.17
N ALA A 93 -15.73 -0.17 -5.79
CA ALA A 93 -15.97 1.22 -5.42
C ALA A 93 -17.44 1.60 -5.56
N LYS A 94 -18.07 1.25 -6.69
CA LYS A 94 -19.50 1.46 -6.92
C LYS A 94 -20.36 0.69 -5.91
N CYS A 95 -19.98 -0.53 -5.52
CA CYS A 95 -20.67 -1.29 -4.47
C CYS A 95 -20.60 -0.60 -3.09
N LYS A 96 -19.55 0.18 -2.82
CA LYS A 96 -19.42 1.03 -1.62
C LYS A 96 -20.04 2.43 -1.78
N SER A 97 -20.85 2.63 -2.82
CA SER A 97 -21.40 3.95 -3.16
C SER A 97 -20.34 5.05 -3.36
N SER A 98 -19.12 4.67 -3.74
CA SER A 98 -18.00 5.57 -3.99
C SER A 98 -17.74 5.71 -5.49
N VAL A 99 -17.43 6.93 -5.92
CA VAL A 99 -17.08 7.25 -7.32
C VAL A 99 -15.65 7.75 -7.46
N VAL A 100 -14.92 7.83 -6.35
CA VAL A 100 -13.51 8.19 -6.28
C VAL A 100 -12.78 7.15 -5.45
N LEU A 101 -11.75 6.54 -6.03
CA LEU A 101 -10.84 5.65 -5.31
C LEU A 101 -9.53 6.38 -5.04
N LEU A 102 -9.07 6.33 -3.79
CA LEU A 102 -7.86 7.02 -3.35
C LEU A 102 -6.61 6.19 -3.66
N ALA A 103 -6.36 6.00 -4.95
CA ALA A 103 -5.40 5.07 -5.51
C ALA A 103 -5.04 5.44 -6.97
N PRO A 104 -3.90 4.96 -7.49
CA PRO A 104 -2.90 4.13 -6.82
C PRO A 104 -1.87 4.97 -6.03
N THR A 105 -1.09 4.29 -5.19
CA THR A 105 0.09 4.88 -4.56
C THR A 105 1.33 4.55 -5.39
N CYS A 106 2.13 5.56 -5.77
CA CYS A 106 3.30 5.39 -6.65
C CYS A 106 4.51 6.21 -6.19
N ASN A 107 4.69 6.33 -4.87
CA ASN A 107 5.93 6.82 -4.28
C ASN A 107 7.09 5.83 -4.56
N ILE A 108 8.34 6.27 -4.40
CA ILE A 108 9.52 5.49 -4.79
C ILE A 108 10.19 4.93 -3.54
N GLN A 109 10.40 3.62 -3.49
CA GLN A 109 11.08 2.94 -2.38
C GLN A 109 12.60 3.19 -2.44
N ARG A 110 13.03 4.36 -1.98
CA ARG A 110 14.46 4.71 -1.85
C ARG A 110 15.20 3.87 -0.80
N THR A 111 14.47 3.42 0.20
CA THR A 111 14.93 2.52 1.25
C THR A 111 13.96 1.34 1.35
N PRO A 112 14.45 0.10 1.56
CA PRO A 112 13.55 -1.01 1.83
C PRO A 112 12.77 -0.83 3.14
N LEU A 113 13.24 0.02 4.07
CA LEU A 113 12.65 0.18 5.40
C LEU A 113 11.37 1.03 5.42
N GLY A 114 11.00 1.68 4.31
CA GLY A 114 9.85 2.58 4.26
C GLY A 114 8.56 1.90 4.72
N GLY A 115 7.83 2.51 5.66
CA GLY A 115 6.63 1.94 6.28
C GLY A 115 5.52 1.60 5.28
N ARG A 116 5.45 2.37 4.18
CA ARG A 116 4.49 2.21 3.08
C ARG A 116 5.13 1.67 1.80
N ALA A 117 6.30 1.05 1.90
CA ALA A 117 6.96 0.42 0.76
C ALA A 117 6.04 -0.61 0.08
N PHE A 118 5.28 -1.38 0.85
CA PHE A 118 4.29 -2.34 0.34
C PHE A 118 3.15 -1.70 -0.49
N GLU A 119 2.87 -0.43 -0.24
CA GLU A 119 1.73 0.30 -0.82
C GLU A 119 2.07 0.92 -2.18
N SER A 120 3.36 1.10 -2.49
CA SER A 120 3.82 1.60 -3.80
C SER A 120 4.36 0.47 -4.68
N PHE A 121 4.48 0.69 -5.98
CA PHE A 121 4.80 -0.37 -6.94
C PHE A 121 6.28 -0.81 -6.92
N SER A 122 7.22 0.11 -7.11
CA SER A 122 8.63 -0.24 -7.38
C SER A 122 9.61 0.91 -7.14
N GLU A 123 10.86 0.54 -6.82
CA GLU A 123 12.00 1.47 -6.80
C GLU A 123 12.33 2.06 -8.18
N ASP A 124 11.91 1.39 -9.28
CA ASP A 124 12.09 1.88 -10.63
C ASP A 124 10.92 2.80 -11.06
N PRO A 125 11.21 4.05 -11.46
CA PRO A 125 10.16 5.01 -11.77
C PRO A 125 9.40 4.68 -13.06
N HIS A 126 10.01 3.95 -14.00
CA HIS A 126 9.35 3.56 -15.24
C HIS A 126 8.37 2.40 -15.00
N LEU A 127 8.77 1.40 -14.20
CA LEU A 127 7.85 0.34 -13.76
C LEU A 127 6.69 0.92 -12.95
N SER A 128 6.98 1.74 -11.94
CA SER A 128 5.96 2.40 -11.12
C SER A 128 4.99 3.25 -11.94
N GLY A 129 5.49 4.05 -12.89
CA GLY A 129 4.65 4.87 -13.77
C GLY A 129 3.77 4.06 -14.72
N THR A 130 4.30 2.97 -15.28
CA THR A 130 3.54 2.09 -16.18
C THR A 130 2.43 1.36 -15.44
N MET A 131 2.72 0.81 -14.25
CA MET A 131 1.72 0.14 -13.42
C MET A 131 0.65 1.11 -12.94
N ALA A 132 1.04 2.32 -12.51
CA ALA A 132 0.09 3.36 -12.13
C ALA A 132 -0.83 3.76 -13.29
N ALA A 133 -0.28 3.93 -14.50
CA ALA A 133 -1.08 4.26 -15.68
C ALA A 133 -2.13 3.17 -16.00
N SER A 134 -1.73 1.90 -16.01
CA SER A 134 -2.65 0.77 -16.22
C SER A 134 -3.74 0.70 -15.16
N TYR A 135 -3.38 0.85 -13.89
CA TYR A 135 -4.33 0.84 -12.79
C TYR A 135 -5.37 1.97 -12.92
N VAL A 136 -4.91 3.18 -13.27
CA VAL A 136 -5.77 4.35 -13.52
C VAL A 136 -6.67 4.11 -14.73
N ASN A 137 -6.15 3.54 -15.82
CA ASN A 137 -6.93 3.22 -17.02
C ASN A 137 -8.07 2.26 -16.70
N GLY A 138 -7.81 1.21 -15.93
CA GLY A 138 -8.83 0.25 -15.51
C GLY A 138 -9.96 0.89 -14.70
N LEU A 139 -9.61 1.74 -13.73
CA LEU A 139 -10.60 2.46 -12.92
C LEU A 139 -11.47 3.41 -13.76
N GLN A 140 -10.80 4.21 -14.60
CA GLN A 140 -11.47 5.26 -15.37
C GLN A 140 -12.30 4.70 -16.52
N ALA A 141 -11.92 3.55 -17.09
CA ALA A 141 -12.72 2.85 -18.10
C ALA A 141 -14.11 2.48 -17.55
N GLU A 142 -14.16 2.12 -16.27
CA GLU A 142 -15.39 1.84 -15.53
C GLU A 142 -16.02 3.11 -14.91
N GLY A 143 -15.50 4.29 -15.22
CA GLY A 143 -16.08 5.56 -14.78
C GLY A 143 -15.77 5.98 -13.34
N VAL A 144 -14.93 5.25 -12.60
CA VAL A 144 -14.47 5.64 -11.25
C VAL A 144 -13.20 6.49 -11.37
N SER A 145 -13.15 7.62 -10.66
CA SER A 145 -11.97 8.48 -10.64
C SER A 145 -10.85 7.84 -9.82
N ALA A 146 -9.65 7.79 -10.40
CA ALA A 146 -8.43 7.49 -9.64
C ALA A 146 -7.91 8.75 -8.93
N THR A 147 -7.15 8.52 -7.86
CA THR A 147 -6.42 9.56 -7.12
C THR A 147 -4.97 9.14 -6.94
N ILE A 148 -4.10 9.58 -7.85
CA ILE A 148 -2.69 9.21 -7.79
C ILE A 148 -2.06 9.91 -6.57
N LYS A 149 -1.38 9.13 -5.71
CA LYS A 149 -0.86 9.62 -4.43
C LYS A 149 0.54 9.05 -4.10
N HIS A 150 1.35 9.70 -3.27
CA HIS A 150 1.19 11.07 -2.75
C HIS A 150 2.17 11.97 -3.49
N PHE A 151 1.66 13.04 -4.10
CA PHE A 151 2.40 13.97 -4.93
C PHE A 151 3.07 15.05 -4.08
N VAL A 152 4.38 15.02 -3.84
CA VAL A 152 5.39 14.03 -4.27
C VAL A 152 6.38 13.78 -3.12
N ALA A 153 7.25 12.79 -3.27
CA ALA A 153 8.36 12.49 -2.34
C ALA A 153 7.94 12.14 -0.90
N ASN A 154 6.80 11.47 -0.73
CA ASN A 154 6.40 10.81 0.53
C ASN A 154 6.96 9.38 0.57
N ASP A 155 8.29 9.27 0.54
CA ASP A 155 8.98 7.98 0.36
C ASP A 155 9.38 7.32 1.69
N GLN A 156 9.05 7.95 2.83
CA GLN A 156 9.23 7.46 4.20
C GLN A 156 8.19 8.10 5.14
N GLU A 157 7.93 7.46 6.28
CA GLU A 157 6.88 7.87 7.20
C GLU A 157 7.37 8.70 8.39
N HIS A 158 8.65 8.56 8.77
CA HIS A 158 9.25 9.29 9.87
C HIS A 158 9.16 10.82 9.65
N GLU A 159 8.48 11.50 10.58
CA GLU A 159 8.19 12.95 10.51
C GLU A 159 7.52 13.43 9.23
N ARG A 160 6.76 12.59 8.51
CA ARG A 160 6.17 12.89 7.19
C ARG A 160 5.43 14.23 7.07
N THR A 161 4.82 14.74 8.15
CA THR A 161 4.09 16.02 8.16
C THR A 161 4.98 17.26 8.29
N ALA A 162 6.24 17.08 8.67
CA ALA A 162 7.18 18.16 8.95
C ALA A 162 8.45 18.07 8.09
N ALA A 163 8.87 16.86 7.71
CA ALA A 163 10.13 16.66 7.01
C ALA A 163 10.12 17.30 5.61
N GLU A 164 11.24 17.94 5.27
CA GLU A 164 11.53 18.45 3.93
C GLU A 164 12.38 17.44 3.16
N SER A 165 11.89 16.97 2.01
CA SER A 165 12.68 16.15 1.09
C SER A 165 13.60 17.06 0.27
N VAL A 166 14.90 17.00 0.53
CA VAL A 166 15.92 17.85 -0.14
C VAL A 166 16.61 17.04 -1.23
N MET A 167 16.33 17.38 -2.48
CA MET A 167 16.85 16.67 -3.66
C MET A 167 17.19 17.63 -4.81
N SER A 168 17.93 17.15 -5.81
CA SER A 168 18.17 17.90 -7.03
C SER A 168 16.92 17.93 -7.92
N ASP A 169 16.83 18.94 -8.81
CA ASP A 169 15.75 19.02 -9.80
C ASP A 169 15.76 17.83 -10.76
N ARG A 170 16.94 17.27 -11.00
CA ARG A 170 17.11 16.12 -11.89
C ARG A 170 16.53 14.86 -11.27
N ALA A 171 16.85 14.56 -10.00
CA ALA A 171 16.21 13.45 -9.29
C ALA A 171 14.71 13.66 -9.11
N LEU A 172 14.27 14.89 -8.78
CA LEU A 172 12.85 15.21 -8.69
C LEU A 172 12.12 14.84 -10.00
N ARG A 173 12.70 15.15 -11.16
CA ARG A 173 12.08 14.94 -12.48
C ARG A 173 12.21 13.51 -13.02
N GLU A 174 13.39 12.90 -12.88
CA GLU A 174 13.68 11.58 -13.45
C GLU A 174 13.26 10.41 -12.55
N VAL A 175 13.10 10.64 -11.24
CA VAL A 175 12.77 9.59 -10.26
C VAL A 175 11.38 9.81 -9.66
N TYR A 176 11.15 10.91 -8.96
CA TYR A 176 9.97 11.03 -8.08
C TYR A 176 8.72 11.56 -8.78
N LEU A 177 8.86 12.53 -9.69
CA LEU A 177 7.75 13.04 -10.52
C LEU A 177 7.48 12.14 -11.73
N TYR A 178 8.48 11.40 -12.20
CA TYR A 178 8.38 10.56 -13.39
C TYR A 178 7.20 9.57 -13.38
N PRO A 179 6.90 8.82 -12.29
CA PRO A 179 5.74 7.93 -12.28
C PRO A 179 4.41 8.67 -12.39
N PHE A 180 4.27 9.85 -11.77
CA PHE A 180 3.08 10.69 -11.88
C PHE A 180 2.93 11.26 -13.30
N MET A 181 4.04 11.71 -13.89
CA MET A 181 4.10 12.19 -15.27
C MET A 181 3.66 11.09 -16.25
N MET A 182 4.20 9.88 -16.09
CA MET A 182 3.82 8.73 -16.91
C MET A 182 2.36 8.35 -16.73
N ALA A 183 1.87 8.31 -15.50
CA ALA A 183 0.48 8.00 -15.22
C ALA A 183 -0.46 9.03 -15.87
N GLN A 184 -0.15 10.32 -15.80
CA GLN A 184 -0.94 11.36 -16.47
C GLN A 184 -0.89 11.26 -18.00
N ARG A 185 0.26 10.91 -18.57
CA ARG A 185 0.46 10.80 -20.02
C ARG A 185 -0.21 9.57 -20.63
N LEU A 186 -0.03 8.42 -19.99
CA LEU A 186 -0.45 7.11 -20.49
C LEU A 186 -1.87 6.76 -20.06
N ALA A 187 -2.39 7.36 -18.98
CA ALA A 187 -3.79 7.24 -18.67
C ALA A 187 -4.64 8.09 -19.62
N LYS A 188 -5.76 7.56 -20.09
CA LYS A 188 -6.69 8.30 -20.95
C LYS A 188 -7.10 9.63 -20.28
N PRO A 189 -7.20 10.74 -21.03
CA PRO A 189 -7.68 12.01 -20.50
C PRO A 189 -9.07 11.81 -19.90
N GLY A 190 -9.09 11.93 -18.58
CA GLY A 190 -10.23 11.71 -17.73
C GLY A 190 -10.05 12.53 -16.48
N THR A 191 -11.15 12.77 -15.78
CA THR A 191 -11.20 13.44 -14.50
C THR A 191 -10.35 12.71 -13.47
N ASN A 192 -9.09 13.08 -13.42
CA ASN A 192 -8.11 12.59 -12.47
C ASN A 192 -8.15 13.46 -11.22
N LEU A 193 -7.90 12.84 -10.08
CA LEU A 193 -7.62 13.53 -8.82
C LEU A 193 -6.13 13.31 -8.52
N THR A 194 -5.45 14.34 -8.07
CA THR A 194 -4.10 14.20 -7.53
C THR A 194 -4.13 14.57 -6.07
N ARG A 195 -3.53 13.70 -5.25
CA ARG A 195 -3.45 13.93 -3.81
C ARG A 195 -2.03 14.26 -3.41
N LEU A 196 -1.89 15.34 -2.65
CA LEU A 196 -0.61 15.88 -2.27
C LEU A 196 0.03 15.12 -1.10
N SER A 197 1.35 15.16 -1.07
CA SER A 197 2.19 14.64 0.02
C SER A 197 2.06 15.50 1.29
N TYR A 198 2.33 14.87 2.43
CA TYR A 198 2.43 15.52 3.73
C TYR A 198 3.66 16.42 3.86
N GLY A 199 4.76 16.05 3.19
CA GLY A 199 6.07 16.67 3.41
C GLY A 199 6.25 18.04 2.76
N ARG A 200 7.44 18.58 2.94
CA ARG A 200 7.89 19.82 2.31
C ARG A 200 8.87 19.55 1.16
N LEU A 201 8.86 20.44 0.18
CA LEU A 201 9.83 20.49 -0.90
C LEU A 201 10.25 21.96 -1.08
N ARG A 202 11.55 22.26 -1.09
CA ARG A 202 12.07 23.63 -1.19
C ARG A 202 11.53 24.55 -0.08
N GLY A 203 11.51 24.04 1.15
CA GLY A 203 11.05 24.75 2.35
C GLY A 203 9.54 24.93 2.52
N VAL A 204 8.72 24.58 1.52
CA VAL A 204 7.26 24.77 1.52
C VAL A 204 6.55 23.43 1.46
N HIS A 205 5.45 23.26 2.19
CA HIS A 205 4.61 22.05 2.13
C HIS A 205 4.08 21.81 0.73
N CYS A 206 3.98 20.53 0.33
CA CYS A 206 3.50 20.19 -1.02
C CYS A 206 2.10 20.77 -1.30
N SER A 207 1.26 20.91 -0.27
CA SER A 207 -0.07 21.54 -0.34
C SER A 207 -0.11 23.04 -0.59
N GLU A 208 1.04 23.71 -0.43
CA GLU A 208 1.21 25.16 -0.59
C GLU A 208 2.24 25.51 -1.67
N ASN A 209 2.83 24.49 -2.29
CA ASN A 209 3.94 24.69 -3.21
C ASN A 209 3.44 25.03 -4.62
N ARG A 210 3.43 26.33 -4.96
CA ARG A 210 3.04 26.83 -6.28
C ARG A 210 3.85 26.24 -7.43
N PHE A 211 5.15 25.97 -7.23
CA PHE A 211 5.99 25.35 -8.26
C PHE A 211 5.46 23.95 -8.63
N LEU A 212 5.03 23.16 -7.65
CA LEU A 212 4.42 21.85 -7.90
C LEU A 212 3.02 21.98 -8.51
N LEU A 213 2.17 22.80 -7.89
CA LEU A 213 0.73 22.82 -8.18
C LEU A 213 0.38 23.63 -9.43
N GLN A 214 1.06 24.75 -9.68
CA GLN A 214 0.81 25.59 -10.86
C GLN A 214 1.84 25.28 -11.94
N ASP A 215 3.12 25.54 -11.67
CA ASP A 215 4.14 25.53 -12.73
C ASP A 215 4.30 24.13 -13.37
N ILE A 216 4.30 23.06 -12.56
CA ILE A 216 4.39 21.69 -13.08
C ILE A 216 3.02 21.15 -13.49
N LEU A 217 2.07 21.02 -12.56
CA LEU A 217 0.80 20.35 -12.86
C LEU A 217 -0.04 21.13 -13.87
N ARG A 218 -0.31 22.42 -13.64
CA ARG A 218 -1.21 23.21 -14.53
C ARG A 218 -0.50 23.71 -15.78
N ASP A 219 0.68 24.30 -15.65
CA ASP A 219 1.34 24.99 -16.76
C ASP A 219 2.14 24.05 -17.64
N GLU A 220 2.90 23.12 -17.05
CA GLU A 220 3.77 22.23 -17.82
C GLU A 220 3.04 20.95 -18.29
N TRP A 221 2.34 20.26 -17.40
CA TRP A 221 1.66 18.99 -17.71
C TRP A 221 0.22 19.16 -18.17
N LYS A 222 -0.32 20.39 -18.11
CA LYS A 222 -1.72 20.70 -18.47
C LYS A 222 -2.73 19.82 -17.76
N PHE A 223 -2.48 19.53 -16.48
CA PHE A 223 -3.39 18.79 -15.63
C PHE A 223 -4.67 19.58 -15.42
N GLU A 224 -5.82 19.01 -15.79
CA GLU A 224 -7.15 19.62 -15.59
C GLU A 224 -7.92 19.00 -14.42
N GLY A 225 -7.32 18.01 -13.76
CA GLY A 225 -7.94 17.29 -12.65
C GLY A 225 -8.04 18.11 -11.36
N LEU A 226 -8.76 17.57 -10.37
CA LEU A 226 -8.85 18.18 -9.04
C LEU A 226 -7.57 17.88 -8.25
N ILE A 227 -7.15 18.81 -7.38
CA ILE A 227 -6.04 18.63 -6.46
C ILE A 227 -6.60 18.65 -5.04
N MET A 228 -6.29 17.63 -4.25
CA MET A 228 -6.72 17.53 -2.85
C MET A 228 -5.55 17.31 -1.88
N SER A 229 -5.76 17.67 -0.62
CA SER A 229 -4.78 17.41 0.43
C SER A 229 -4.78 15.94 0.83
N ASP A 230 -3.70 15.50 1.45
CA ASP A 230 -3.79 14.35 2.33
C ASP A 230 -4.70 14.65 3.54
N TRP A 231 -5.10 13.64 4.32
CA TRP A 231 -5.89 13.81 5.54
C TRP A 231 -5.10 14.66 6.52
N HIS A 232 -5.60 15.87 6.79
CA HIS A 232 -4.93 16.92 7.57
C HIS A 232 -3.65 17.48 6.94
N GLY A 233 -3.37 17.20 5.67
CA GLY A 233 -2.19 17.68 4.92
C GLY A 233 -2.32 19.10 4.38
N THR A 234 -3.04 19.98 5.07
CA THR A 234 -3.13 21.43 4.77
C THR A 234 -2.53 22.17 5.96
N TYR A 235 -1.72 23.22 5.73
CA TYR A 235 -0.94 23.89 6.79
C TYR A 235 -1.18 25.40 6.87
N GLY A 236 -2.00 25.94 5.96
CA GLY A 236 -2.28 27.35 5.85
C GLY A 236 -3.58 27.62 5.08
N VAL A 237 -4.02 28.87 5.12
CA VAL A 237 -5.29 29.31 4.50
C VAL A 237 -5.00 29.94 3.14
N ASP A 238 -4.31 31.08 3.14
CA ASP A 238 -4.06 31.89 1.94
C ASP A 238 -3.02 31.26 1.02
N GLU A 239 -1.93 30.72 1.57
CA GLU A 239 -0.86 30.09 0.79
C GLU A 239 -1.37 28.87 0.00
N ALA A 240 -2.12 27.98 0.66
CA ALA A 240 -2.65 26.77 0.03
C ALA A 240 -3.70 27.08 -1.06
N ILE A 241 -4.58 28.05 -0.81
CA ILE A 241 -5.60 28.49 -1.78
C ILE A 241 -4.93 29.17 -2.98
N ASN A 242 -3.97 30.07 -2.76
CA ASN A 242 -3.25 30.75 -3.84
C ASN A 242 -2.33 29.80 -4.62
N ALA A 243 -1.82 28.74 -4.00
CA ALA A 243 -1.05 27.70 -4.68
C ALA A 243 -1.92 26.80 -5.58
N GLY A 244 -3.23 26.74 -5.35
CA GLY A 244 -4.17 26.01 -6.21
C GLY A 244 -4.76 24.74 -5.59
N LEU A 245 -4.65 24.55 -4.26
CA LEU A 245 -5.24 23.39 -3.59
C LEU A 245 -6.77 23.45 -3.66
N GLY A 246 -7.40 22.51 -4.35
CA GLY A 246 -8.84 22.50 -4.61
C GLY A 246 -9.69 22.05 -3.41
N LEU A 247 -9.28 20.99 -2.71
CA LEU A 247 -10.08 20.38 -1.63
C LEU A 247 -9.24 20.06 -0.38
N GLU A 248 -9.63 20.60 0.77
CA GLU A 248 -9.11 20.21 2.09
C GLU A 248 -9.84 18.97 2.62
N MET A 249 -9.07 17.96 3.03
CA MET A 249 -9.54 16.71 3.62
C MET A 249 -8.85 16.46 4.98
N PRO A 250 -9.50 15.81 5.96
CA PRO A 250 -10.94 15.54 6.05
C PRO A 250 -11.73 16.78 6.51
N GLY A 251 -13.05 16.64 6.53
CA GLY A 251 -13.95 17.48 7.30
C GLY A 251 -14.11 17.03 8.76
N PRO A 252 -14.52 17.94 9.67
CA PRO A 252 -14.76 19.37 9.43
C PRO A 252 -13.47 20.16 9.15
N PRO A 253 -13.54 21.25 8.37
CA PRO A 253 -12.35 22.01 7.96
C PRO A 253 -11.62 22.61 9.16
N ARG A 254 -10.29 22.61 9.11
CA ARG A 254 -9.43 23.30 10.09
C ARG A 254 -8.98 24.66 9.55
N TRP A 255 -8.56 24.69 8.29
CA TRP A 255 -7.99 25.90 7.67
C TRP A 255 -9.03 26.66 6.86
N ARG A 256 -9.93 25.97 6.17
CA ARG A 256 -10.97 26.59 5.33
C ARG A 256 -12.28 26.86 6.09
N THR A 257 -12.17 27.30 7.34
CA THR A 257 -13.35 27.76 8.08
C THR A 257 -13.85 29.08 7.48
N GLN A 258 -15.17 29.33 7.59
CA GLN A 258 -15.75 30.58 7.09
C GLN A 258 -15.08 31.81 7.68
N ASN A 259 -14.74 31.79 8.96
CA ASN A 259 -14.09 32.91 9.64
C ASN A 259 -12.69 33.18 9.07
N LEU A 260 -11.86 32.15 8.93
CA LEU A 260 -10.48 32.31 8.45
C LEU A 260 -10.43 32.76 7.00
N VAL A 261 -11.19 32.12 6.11
CA VAL A 261 -11.17 32.46 4.68
C VAL A 261 -11.78 33.83 4.43
N ASN A 262 -12.89 34.19 5.09
CA ASN A 262 -13.45 35.53 4.98
C ASN A 262 -12.48 36.61 5.52
N HIS A 263 -11.74 36.31 6.60
CA HIS A 263 -10.70 37.23 7.09
C HIS A 263 -9.57 37.43 6.07
N CYS A 264 -9.13 36.37 5.39
CA CYS A 264 -8.14 36.47 4.31
C CYS A 264 -8.67 37.25 3.08
N LEU A 265 -9.97 37.18 2.80
CA LEU A 265 -10.61 37.98 1.74
C LEU A 265 -10.69 39.47 2.12
N THR A 266 -11.09 39.80 3.35
CA THR A 266 -11.20 41.20 3.79
C THR A 266 -9.83 41.86 3.96
N SER A 267 -8.80 41.09 4.33
CA SER A 267 -7.40 41.52 4.36
C SER A 267 -6.70 41.50 3.00
N GLN A 268 -7.39 41.16 1.92
CA GLN A 268 -6.88 41.10 0.53
C GLN A 268 -5.70 40.13 0.33
N LYS A 269 -5.50 39.17 1.24
CA LYS A 269 -4.58 38.03 1.03
C LYS A 269 -5.12 37.03 0.02
N LEU A 270 -6.45 36.96 -0.10
CA LEU A 270 -7.16 36.16 -1.09
C LEU A 270 -8.03 37.05 -1.96
N SER A 271 -8.20 36.63 -3.21
CA SER A 271 -9.15 37.23 -4.14
C SER A 271 -10.37 36.34 -4.32
N LEU A 272 -11.53 36.95 -4.57
CA LEU A 272 -12.74 36.20 -4.89
C LEU A 272 -12.60 35.43 -6.22
N SER A 273 -11.77 35.93 -7.16
CA SER A 273 -11.49 35.24 -8.41
C SER A 273 -10.73 33.93 -8.19
N THR A 274 -9.74 33.90 -7.30
CA THR A 274 -9.02 32.65 -6.93
C THR A 274 -9.99 31.61 -6.37
N LEU A 275 -10.91 32.03 -5.48
CA LEU A 275 -11.94 31.12 -4.95
C LEU A 275 -12.88 30.62 -6.05
N ASN A 276 -13.32 31.50 -6.96
CA ASN A 276 -14.22 31.13 -8.06
C ASN A 276 -13.57 30.11 -8.98
N GLU A 277 -12.27 30.24 -9.28
CA GLU A 277 -11.53 29.30 -10.11
C GLU A 277 -11.47 27.91 -9.46
N LEU A 278 -11.07 27.82 -8.19
CA LEU A 278 -11.00 26.56 -7.46
C LEU A 278 -12.36 25.88 -7.35
N VAL A 279 -13.41 26.66 -7.06
CA VAL A 279 -14.78 26.14 -7.02
C VAL A 279 -15.23 25.66 -8.40
N SER A 280 -14.86 26.36 -9.48
CA SER A 280 -15.16 25.92 -10.85
C SER A 280 -14.51 24.58 -11.16
N ASN A 281 -13.24 24.40 -10.80
CA ASN A 281 -12.50 23.15 -11.01
C ASN A 281 -13.14 22.00 -10.20
N LEU A 282 -13.48 22.24 -8.94
CA LEU A 282 -14.15 21.26 -8.09
C LEU A 282 -15.54 20.88 -8.63
N LEU A 283 -16.36 21.85 -9.02
CA LEU A 283 -17.70 21.57 -9.55
C LEU A 283 -17.64 20.87 -10.91
N THR A 284 -16.66 21.19 -11.75
CA THR A 284 -16.42 20.48 -13.02
C THR A 284 -16.08 19.02 -12.76
N PHE A 285 -15.20 18.76 -11.79
CA PHE A 285 -14.88 17.40 -11.36
C PHE A 285 -16.11 16.65 -10.83
N VAL A 286 -16.83 17.24 -9.87
CA VAL A 286 -18.04 16.64 -9.26
C VAL A 286 -19.11 16.37 -10.31
N GLN A 287 -19.34 17.31 -11.24
CA GLN A 287 -20.31 17.14 -12.33
C GLN A 287 -19.92 16.00 -13.26
N SER A 288 -18.64 15.87 -13.60
CA SER A 288 -18.17 14.77 -14.43
C SER A 288 -18.35 13.40 -13.75
N GLN A 289 -18.01 13.29 -12.45
CA GLN A 289 -18.27 12.05 -11.69
C GLN A 289 -19.76 11.71 -11.63
N ALA A 290 -20.60 12.73 -11.38
CA ALA A 290 -22.05 12.55 -11.33
C ALA A 290 -22.64 12.16 -12.69
N ARG A 291 -22.09 12.66 -13.81
CA ARG A 291 -22.50 12.26 -15.17
C ARG A 291 -22.13 10.82 -15.50
N LYS A 292 -20.94 10.39 -15.08
CA LYS A 292 -20.45 9.02 -15.31
C LYS A 292 -21.20 7.98 -14.47
N ASN A 293 -21.56 8.33 -13.23
CA ASN A 293 -22.20 7.41 -12.28
C ASN A 293 -23.44 8.01 -11.61
N PRO A 294 -24.48 8.39 -12.37
CA PRO A 294 -25.65 9.07 -11.81
C PRO A 294 -26.40 8.20 -10.80
N ASP A 295 -26.45 6.89 -11.01
CA ASP A 295 -27.19 5.98 -10.13
C ASP A 295 -26.44 5.69 -8.83
N VAL A 296 -25.12 5.86 -8.81
CA VAL A 296 -24.32 5.78 -7.57
C VAL A 296 -24.41 7.09 -6.79
N VAL A 297 -24.21 8.24 -7.46
CA VAL A 297 -24.19 9.56 -6.80
C VAL A 297 -25.58 9.96 -6.26
N TYR A 298 -26.64 9.61 -6.98
CA TYR A 298 -28.03 9.88 -6.56
C TYR A 298 -28.73 8.63 -5.98
N GLY A 299 -27.96 7.59 -5.66
CA GLY A 299 -28.46 6.34 -5.10
C GLY A 299 -28.82 6.44 -3.61
N ASP A 300 -28.99 5.28 -2.97
CA ASP A 300 -29.31 5.17 -1.54
C ASP A 300 -28.11 5.43 -0.61
N GLY A 301 -26.88 5.46 -1.15
CA GLY A 301 -25.65 5.65 -0.39
C GLY A 301 -25.29 4.47 0.50
N ILE A 302 -25.96 3.32 0.33
CA ILE A 302 -25.77 2.11 1.13
C ILE A 302 -24.57 1.33 0.58
N GLU A 303 -23.65 0.97 1.48
CA GLU A 303 -22.51 0.13 1.15
C GLU A 303 -22.91 -1.34 1.11
N ARG A 304 -22.39 -2.06 0.12
CA ARG A 304 -22.64 -3.49 -0.09
C ARG A 304 -21.33 -4.24 -0.22
N THR A 305 -21.36 -5.53 0.02
CA THR A 305 -20.22 -6.44 -0.20
C THR A 305 -20.49 -7.29 -1.42
N ARG A 306 -19.49 -7.42 -2.29
CA ARG A 306 -19.53 -8.29 -3.47
C ARG A 306 -18.60 -9.48 -3.25
N ASP A 307 -19.09 -10.66 -3.60
CA ASP A 307 -18.34 -11.90 -3.51
C ASP A 307 -18.91 -12.90 -4.52
N SER A 308 -18.09 -13.33 -5.49
CA SER A 308 -18.50 -14.27 -6.54
C SER A 308 -17.33 -15.18 -6.93
N PRO A 309 -17.58 -16.43 -7.36
CA PRO A 309 -16.52 -17.37 -7.75
C PRO A 309 -15.54 -16.82 -8.80
N GLU A 310 -16.00 -15.94 -9.69
CA GLU A 310 -15.18 -15.31 -10.73
C GLU A 310 -14.26 -14.23 -10.14
N ALA A 311 -14.80 -13.40 -9.23
CA ALA A 311 -14.00 -12.44 -8.46
C ALA A 311 -12.90 -13.18 -7.69
N ARG A 312 -13.28 -14.32 -7.11
CA ARG A 312 -12.38 -15.18 -6.35
C ARG A 312 -11.23 -15.75 -7.20
N ALA A 313 -11.56 -16.24 -8.38
CA ALA A 313 -10.59 -16.77 -9.34
C ALA A 313 -9.63 -15.69 -9.86
N PHE A 314 -10.14 -14.48 -10.15
CA PHE A 314 -9.30 -13.36 -10.60
C PHE A 314 -8.27 -12.96 -9.55
N CYS A 315 -8.71 -12.77 -8.30
CA CYS A 315 -7.79 -12.48 -7.19
C CYS A 315 -6.74 -13.59 -7.00
N ARG A 316 -7.06 -14.84 -7.36
CA ARG A 316 -6.15 -16.00 -7.23
C ARG A 316 -5.05 -15.93 -8.25
N GLN A 317 -5.44 -15.66 -9.48
CA GLN A 317 -4.51 -15.47 -10.59
C GLN A 317 -3.57 -14.30 -10.29
N LEU A 318 -4.12 -13.15 -9.88
CA LEU A 318 -3.32 -11.96 -9.56
C LEU A 318 -2.34 -12.22 -8.41
N ALA A 319 -2.76 -12.95 -7.37
CA ALA A 319 -1.88 -13.34 -6.26
C ALA A 319 -0.77 -14.29 -6.73
N ALA A 320 -1.10 -15.33 -7.50
CA ALA A 320 -0.13 -16.31 -8.00
C ALA A 320 0.90 -15.70 -8.95
N ASP A 321 0.47 -14.79 -9.84
CA ASP A 321 1.35 -14.12 -10.80
C ASP A 321 2.29 -13.10 -10.15
N GLY A 322 1.96 -12.63 -8.94
CA GLY A 322 2.80 -11.72 -8.16
C GLY A 322 3.86 -12.42 -7.30
N ILE A 323 3.72 -13.72 -7.02
CA ILE A 323 4.69 -14.47 -6.21
C ILE A 323 5.99 -14.65 -7.00
N VAL A 324 7.12 -14.41 -6.34
CA VAL A 324 8.46 -14.51 -6.93
C VAL A 324 9.21 -15.69 -6.33
N LEU A 325 9.65 -16.62 -7.17
CA LEU A 325 10.56 -17.70 -6.75
C LEU A 325 12.00 -17.17 -6.74
N LEU A 326 12.59 -17.06 -5.56
CA LEU A 326 13.93 -16.48 -5.38
C LEU A 326 15.03 -17.54 -5.44
N LYS A 327 14.73 -18.74 -4.96
CA LYS A 327 15.70 -19.84 -4.94
C LYS A 327 14.97 -21.17 -5.07
N ASN A 328 15.52 -22.09 -5.85
CA ASN A 328 15.01 -23.45 -5.98
C ASN A 328 16.16 -24.41 -6.33
N LYS A 329 16.87 -24.92 -5.31
CA LYS A 329 17.94 -25.91 -5.52
C LYS A 329 17.34 -27.31 -5.71
N SER A 330 18.03 -28.15 -6.46
CA SER A 330 17.67 -29.56 -6.70
C SER A 330 16.25 -29.79 -7.24
N SER A 331 15.63 -28.75 -7.80
CA SER A 331 14.23 -28.78 -8.27
C SER A 331 13.26 -29.31 -7.20
N LEU A 332 13.45 -28.93 -5.92
CA LEU A 332 12.56 -29.33 -4.84
C LEU A 332 11.13 -28.83 -5.07
N LEU A 333 11.00 -27.60 -5.55
CA LEU A 333 9.72 -27.06 -6.01
C LEU A 333 9.54 -27.27 -7.52
N PRO A 334 8.33 -27.65 -7.97
CA PRO A 334 7.16 -27.96 -7.16
C PRO A 334 7.29 -29.29 -6.40
N LEU A 335 6.65 -29.39 -5.22
CA LEU A 335 6.67 -30.60 -4.41
C LEU A 335 6.03 -31.76 -5.19
N SER A 336 6.81 -32.82 -5.39
CA SER A 336 6.36 -34.01 -6.11
C SER A 336 5.47 -34.92 -5.24
N SER A 337 4.76 -35.85 -5.88
CA SER A 337 3.96 -36.89 -5.22
C SER A 337 4.77 -37.89 -4.38
N GLN A 338 6.11 -37.81 -4.43
CA GLN A 338 7.01 -38.63 -3.61
C GLN A 338 7.05 -38.16 -2.15
N ILE A 339 6.74 -36.89 -1.88
CA ILE A 339 6.59 -36.37 -0.53
C ILE A 339 5.34 -36.99 0.11
N LYS A 340 5.52 -37.67 1.24
CA LYS A 340 4.42 -38.28 2.02
C LYS A 340 4.17 -37.54 3.33
N LYS A 341 5.17 -36.85 3.87
CA LYS A 341 5.08 -36.06 5.09
C LYS A 341 5.59 -34.64 4.87
N LEU A 342 4.74 -33.65 5.09
CA LEU A 342 5.08 -32.24 5.03
C LEU A 342 4.85 -31.59 6.40
N ALA A 343 5.87 -30.92 6.92
CA ALA A 343 5.72 -30.03 8.07
C ALA A 343 5.47 -28.59 7.61
N ILE A 344 4.42 -27.95 8.09
CA ILE A 344 4.17 -26.52 7.92
C ILE A 344 4.51 -25.84 9.24
N ILE A 345 5.50 -24.95 9.24
CA ILE A 345 6.03 -24.33 10.44
C ILE A 345 6.05 -22.81 10.25
N GLY A 346 5.82 -22.03 11.30
CA GLY A 346 6.14 -20.61 11.31
C GLY A 346 4.99 -19.71 11.76
N PRO A 347 5.32 -18.50 12.24
CA PRO A 347 4.35 -17.57 12.84
C PRO A 347 3.23 -17.18 11.87
N ASN A 348 3.55 -17.06 10.58
CA ASN A 348 2.60 -16.58 9.58
C ASN A 348 1.78 -17.72 8.95
N ALA A 349 2.09 -18.99 9.24
CA ALA A 349 1.41 -20.13 8.62
C ALA A 349 -0.10 -20.18 8.91
N SER A 350 -0.49 -19.83 10.13
CA SER A 350 -1.89 -19.81 10.59
C SER A 350 -2.49 -18.40 10.71
N GLN A 351 -1.77 -17.37 10.26
CA GLN A 351 -2.22 -15.97 10.36
C GLN A 351 -2.90 -15.52 9.07
N HIS A 352 -3.85 -14.59 9.21
CA HIS A 352 -4.61 -14.02 8.09
C HIS A 352 -4.03 -12.67 7.66
N ILE A 353 -2.81 -12.69 7.12
CA ILE A 353 -2.11 -11.47 6.70
C ILE A 353 -2.48 -11.13 5.25
N ILE A 354 -3.39 -10.16 5.11
CA ILE A 354 -3.98 -9.79 3.81
C ILE A 354 -3.31 -8.57 3.17
N SER A 355 -2.85 -7.60 3.96
CA SER A 355 -2.26 -6.34 3.49
C SER A 355 -1.37 -5.74 4.58
N GLY A 356 -0.61 -4.69 4.26
CA GLY A 356 0.08 -3.88 5.28
C GLY A 356 -0.89 -3.01 6.10
N GLY A 357 -0.36 -2.29 7.09
CA GLY A 357 -1.14 -1.44 7.99
C GLY A 357 -1.60 -0.11 7.38
N GLY A 358 -2.23 0.74 8.18
CA GLY A 358 -2.61 2.10 7.77
C GLY A 358 -3.89 2.22 6.94
N SER A 359 -3.95 3.26 6.10
CA SER A 359 -5.09 3.56 5.22
C SER A 359 -5.32 2.54 4.11
N ALA A 360 -4.34 1.72 3.74
CA ALA A 360 -4.53 0.61 2.80
C ALA A 360 -5.19 -0.63 3.45
N ALA A 361 -5.26 -0.70 4.78
CA ALA A 361 -5.91 -1.81 5.47
C ALA A 361 -7.44 -1.70 5.36
N LEU A 362 -8.10 -2.85 5.18
CA LEU A 362 -9.55 -2.96 5.09
C LEU A 362 -10.05 -4.25 5.74
N LYS A 363 -11.36 -4.33 5.97
CA LYS A 363 -11.99 -5.54 6.50
C LYS A 363 -12.24 -6.56 5.37
N PRO A 364 -11.65 -7.76 5.44
CA PRO A 364 -11.86 -8.78 4.44
C PRO A 364 -13.31 -9.29 4.41
N SER A 365 -13.84 -9.59 3.22
CA SER A 365 -15.04 -10.41 3.04
C SER A 365 -14.87 -11.84 3.54
N TYR A 366 -13.66 -12.39 3.43
CA TYR A 366 -13.20 -13.67 3.98
C TYR A 366 -11.66 -13.67 3.94
N SER A 367 -11.01 -14.64 4.59
CA SER A 367 -9.56 -14.86 4.51
C SER A 367 -9.17 -16.31 4.77
N VAL A 368 -8.04 -16.75 4.21
CA VAL A 368 -7.51 -18.12 4.41
C VAL A 368 -6.03 -18.06 4.71
N ALA A 369 -5.64 -18.78 5.75
CA ALA A 369 -4.26 -18.83 6.18
C ALA A 369 -3.42 -19.67 5.19
N PRO A 370 -2.11 -19.40 5.07
CA PRO A 370 -1.19 -20.19 4.26
C PRO A 370 -1.29 -21.71 4.48
N ASN A 371 -1.39 -22.13 5.74
CA ASN A 371 -1.57 -23.52 6.15
C ASN A 371 -2.79 -24.17 5.46
N ASP A 372 -3.96 -23.56 5.60
CA ASP A 372 -5.22 -24.10 5.06
C ASP A 372 -5.18 -24.23 3.53
N GLY A 373 -4.55 -23.26 2.85
CA GLY A 373 -4.40 -23.28 1.40
C GLY A 373 -3.51 -24.41 0.92
N VAL A 374 -2.36 -24.61 1.57
CA VAL A 374 -1.44 -25.72 1.26
C VAL A 374 -2.09 -27.07 1.56
N VAL A 375 -2.79 -27.20 2.69
CA VAL A 375 -3.51 -28.42 3.07
C VAL A 375 -4.61 -28.76 2.08
N SER A 376 -5.43 -27.77 1.70
CA SER A 376 -6.52 -28.00 0.74
C SER A 376 -6.02 -28.30 -0.69
N GLY A 377 -4.81 -27.83 -1.02
CA GLY A 377 -4.17 -28.05 -2.31
C GLY A 377 -3.47 -29.40 -2.45
N ALA A 378 -3.25 -30.12 -1.34
CA ALA A 378 -2.36 -31.26 -1.26
C ALA A 378 -2.86 -32.50 -2.05
N PRO A 379 -1.95 -33.24 -2.72
CA PRO A 379 -2.27 -34.53 -3.31
C PRO A 379 -2.77 -35.55 -2.27
N ALA A 380 -3.60 -36.51 -2.71
CA ALA A 380 -4.08 -37.57 -1.83
C ALA A 380 -2.91 -38.40 -1.27
N GLY A 381 -2.93 -38.65 0.04
CA GLY A 381 -1.93 -39.47 0.74
C GLY A 381 -0.73 -38.71 1.32
N VAL A 382 -0.73 -37.37 1.27
CA VAL A 382 0.24 -36.54 2.01
C VAL A 382 -0.28 -36.27 3.42
N SER A 383 0.51 -36.62 4.43
CA SER A 383 0.27 -36.25 5.83
C SER A 383 0.90 -34.89 6.10
N ILE A 384 0.11 -33.94 6.59
CA ILE A 384 0.55 -32.58 6.89
C ILE A 384 0.41 -32.34 8.39
N GLN A 385 1.48 -31.86 9.00
CA GLN A 385 1.52 -31.47 10.41
C GLN A 385 1.91 -30.00 10.51
N HIS A 386 1.32 -29.29 11.46
CA HIS A 386 1.51 -27.85 11.62
C HIS A 386 1.95 -27.50 13.05
N THR A 387 2.90 -26.58 13.18
CA THR A 387 3.28 -25.96 14.46
C THR A 387 3.70 -24.51 14.25
N ILE A 388 3.64 -23.69 15.30
CA ILE A 388 3.96 -22.25 15.17
C ILE A 388 5.46 -21.99 15.11
N GLY A 389 6.27 -22.77 15.85
CA GLY A 389 7.72 -22.64 15.92
C GLY A 389 8.19 -21.43 16.74
N CYS A 390 7.70 -20.23 16.46
CA CYS A 390 7.94 -19.04 17.28
C CYS A 390 6.88 -17.97 17.03
N TYR A 391 6.69 -17.06 17.97
CA TYR A 391 5.92 -15.84 17.74
C TYR A 391 6.75 -14.74 17.07
N ALA A 392 6.08 -13.90 16.28
CA ALA A 392 6.67 -12.78 15.55
C ALA A 392 5.78 -11.52 15.49
N HIS A 393 4.76 -11.45 16.35
CA HIS A 393 3.86 -10.31 16.41
C HIS A 393 4.55 -9.11 17.10
N LYS A 394 4.27 -7.88 16.65
CA LYS A 394 4.77 -6.66 17.35
C LYS A 394 3.92 -6.40 18.59
N TYR A 395 2.62 -6.56 18.43
CA TYR A 395 1.60 -6.50 19.47
C TYR A 395 0.80 -7.80 19.49
N LEU A 396 0.24 -8.18 20.64
CA LEU A 396 -0.50 -9.45 20.78
C LEU A 396 -1.66 -9.53 19.78
N PRO A 397 -1.86 -10.64 19.06
CA PRO A 397 -2.84 -10.73 17.97
C PRO A 397 -4.27 -10.45 18.44
N THR A 398 -5.14 -10.03 17.52
CA THR A 398 -6.53 -9.67 17.84
C THR A 398 -7.37 -10.91 18.23
N LEU A 399 -8.43 -10.71 19.03
CA LEU A 399 -9.14 -11.77 19.75
C LEU A 399 -10.55 -12.09 19.23
N GLU A 400 -10.94 -11.52 18.10
CA GLU A 400 -12.29 -11.64 17.54
C GLU A 400 -12.75 -13.08 17.31
N LYS A 401 -11.83 -14.00 17.00
CA LYS A 401 -12.12 -15.43 16.82
C LYS A 401 -12.55 -16.15 18.09
N TYR A 402 -12.22 -15.58 19.25
CA TYR A 402 -12.49 -16.17 20.56
C TYR A 402 -13.56 -15.39 21.34
N LEU A 403 -14.02 -14.25 20.81
CA LEU A 403 -14.99 -13.38 21.48
C LEU A 403 -16.40 -13.54 20.88
N GLN A 404 -17.39 -13.58 21.77
CA GLN A 404 -18.81 -13.56 21.42
C GLN A 404 -19.57 -12.55 22.29
N THR A 405 -20.59 -11.91 21.72
CA THR A 405 -21.53 -11.09 22.49
C THR A 405 -22.39 -11.97 23.40
N GLU A 406 -23.09 -11.36 24.37
CA GLU A 406 -24.06 -12.10 25.20
C GLU A 406 -25.16 -12.79 24.37
N GLY A 407 -25.49 -12.22 23.20
CA GLY A 407 -26.44 -12.79 22.25
C GLY A 407 -25.89 -13.96 21.41
N GLY A 408 -24.61 -14.34 21.60
CA GLY A 408 -23.94 -15.40 20.85
C GLY A 408 -23.45 -15.00 19.47
N HIS A 409 -23.44 -13.70 19.14
CA HIS A 409 -22.88 -13.20 17.88
C HIS A 409 -21.35 -13.04 18.01
N PRO A 410 -20.55 -13.30 16.96
CA PRO A 410 -19.10 -13.07 17.01
C PRO A 410 -18.73 -11.62 17.33
N GLY A 411 -17.71 -11.40 18.16
CA GLY A 411 -17.23 -10.09 18.56
C GLY A 411 -17.68 -9.65 19.95
N TRP A 412 -17.88 -8.34 20.12
CA TRP A 412 -18.23 -7.69 21.39
C TRP A 412 -19.17 -6.49 21.17
N LEU A 413 -19.95 -6.16 22.20
CA LEU A 413 -20.92 -5.07 22.18
C LEU A 413 -20.24 -3.77 22.62
N CYS A 414 -20.25 -2.75 21.77
CA CYS A 414 -19.78 -1.41 22.09
C CYS A 414 -20.95 -0.48 22.43
N THR A 415 -21.05 -0.05 23.67
CA THR A 415 -22.11 0.87 24.14
C THR A 415 -21.53 2.23 24.50
N PHE A 416 -22.11 3.29 23.95
CA PHE A 416 -21.69 4.68 24.14
C PHE A 416 -22.48 5.37 25.27
N TYR A 417 -21.79 6.15 26.09
CA TYR A 417 -22.33 6.89 27.22
C TYR A 417 -21.79 8.32 27.22
N ASN A 418 -22.62 9.30 27.58
CA ASN A 418 -22.18 10.67 27.83
C ASN A 418 -21.78 10.84 29.30
N HIS A 419 -21.01 11.89 29.58
CA HIS A 419 -20.76 12.34 30.94
C HIS A 419 -21.76 13.44 31.32
N ASP A 420 -22.33 13.36 32.52
CA ASP A 420 -23.11 14.44 33.11
C ASP A 420 -22.20 15.57 33.66
N GLN A 421 -22.79 16.60 34.27
CA GLN A 421 -22.04 17.73 34.83
C GLN A 421 -21.12 17.34 36.00
N GLU A 422 -21.35 16.19 36.64
CA GLU A 422 -20.52 15.62 37.72
C GLU A 422 -19.48 14.62 37.19
N GLY A 423 -19.46 14.35 35.87
CA GLY A 423 -18.58 13.37 35.24
C GLY A 423 -19.06 11.92 35.34
N LYS A 424 -20.31 11.67 35.73
CA LYS A 424 -20.91 10.32 35.78
C LYS A 424 -21.50 9.94 34.42
N LEU A 425 -21.53 8.64 34.16
CA LEU A 425 -22.12 8.10 32.93
C LEU A 425 -23.64 8.27 32.94
N THR A 426 -24.19 8.82 31.85
CA THR A 426 -25.63 8.91 31.60
C THR A 426 -26.20 7.55 31.16
N ASP A 427 -27.49 7.52 30.81
CA ASP A 427 -28.07 6.42 30.05
C ASP A 427 -27.34 6.21 28.70
N PRO A 428 -27.33 4.97 28.17
CA PRO A 428 -26.64 4.65 26.93
C PRO A 428 -27.25 5.39 25.74
N VAL A 429 -26.39 6.03 24.96
CA VAL A 429 -26.76 6.85 23.78
C VAL A 429 -26.98 5.97 22.56
N ALA A 430 -26.08 5.01 22.35
CA ALA A 430 -26.11 4.07 21.23
C ALA A 430 -25.32 2.80 21.56
N ALA A 431 -25.68 1.69 20.92
CA ALA A 431 -24.97 0.43 21.04
C ALA A 431 -24.74 -0.19 19.65
N PHE A 432 -23.56 -0.76 19.44
CA PHE A 432 -23.15 -1.37 18.18
C PHE A 432 -22.43 -2.69 18.46
N GLU A 433 -22.82 -3.75 17.76
CA GLU A 433 -22.04 -4.99 17.74
C GLU A 433 -20.88 -4.82 16.78
N ILE A 434 -19.67 -5.04 17.28
CA ILE A 434 -18.45 -4.91 16.49
C ILE A 434 -17.66 -6.21 16.57
N MET A 435 -17.07 -6.61 15.45
CA MET A 435 -16.26 -7.82 15.39
C MET A 435 -14.78 -7.54 15.68
N ASP A 436 -14.26 -6.37 15.35
CA ASP A 436 -12.83 -6.06 15.50
C ASP A 436 -12.51 -5.68 16.97
N THR A 437 -11.45 -6.26 17.53
CA THR A 437 -10.95 -5.89 18.87
C THR A 437 -10.00 -4.69 18.84
N ARG A 438 -9.66 -4.21 17.64
CA ARG A 438 -9.01 -2.91 17.39
C ARG A 438 -10.07 -1.88 16.98
N VAL A 439 -10.51 -1.11 17.96
CA VAL A 439 -11.54 -0.10 17.82
C VAL A 439 -10.92 1.25 17.48
N LYS A 440 -11.20 1.76 16.27
CA LYS A 440 -10.84 3.10 15.80
C LYS A 440 -12.09 3.97 15.72
N LEU A 441 -12.08 5.14 16.38
CA LEU A 441 -13.24 6.05 16.51
C LEU A 441 -13.00 7.42 15.88
N VAL A 442 -12.13 7.47 14.86
CA VAL A 442 -11.68 8.72 14.24
C VAL A 442 -12.65 9.26 13.20
N ASP A 443 -13.36 8.38 12.50
CA ASP A 443 -14.20 8.73 11.34
C ASP A 443 -15.70 8.50 11.58
N PHE A 444 -16.07 7.90 12.71
CA PHE A 444 -17.45 7.67 13.10
C PHE A 444 -17.66 7.91 14.59
N LEU A 445 -18.64 8.74 14.91
CA LEU A 445 -19.19 8.92 16.25
C LEU A 445 -20.73 9.01 16.12
N PRO A 446 -21.51 8.34 16.99
CA PRO A 446 -22.96 8.43 16.96
C PRO A 446 -23.44 9.86 17.27
N PRO A 447 -24.57 10.29 16.69
CA PRO A 447 -25.16 11.59 17.00
C PRO A 447 -25.63 11.63 18.46
N GLY A 448 -25.55 12.82 19.09
CA GLY A 448 -25.98 13.03 20.47
C GLY A 448 -24.90 12.85 21.54
N LEU A 449 -23.65 12.60 21.14
CA LEU A 449 -22.52 12.60 22.08
C LEU A 449 -22.14 14.02 22.51
N THR A 450 -21.82 14.19 23.79
CA THR A 450 -21.21 15.41 24.34
C THR A 450 -19.69 15.40 24.08
N PRO A 451 -18.95 16.50 24.34
CA PRO A 451 -17.50 16.51 24.14
C PRO A 451 -16.72 15.45 24.94
N ASN A 452 -17.27 15.01 26.08
CA ASN A 452 -16.69 13.98 26.94
C ASN A 452 -17.62 12.76 26.99
N TRP A 453 -17.10 11.62 26.55
CA TRP A 453 -17.87 10.38 26.47
C TRP A 453 -17.02 9.17 26.84
N THR A 454 -17.72 8.07 27.12
CA THR A 454 -17.13 6.77 27.44
C THR A 454 -17.81 5.70 26.61
N ILE A 455 -17.06 4.68 26.21
CA ILE A 455 -17.61 3.42 25.72
C ILE A 455 -17.35 2.29 26.70
N LYS A 456 -18.28 1.35 26.75
CA LYS A 456 -18.07 0.03 27.37
C LYS A 456 -18.15 -1.03 26.29
N LEU A 457 -17.11 -1.85 26.23
CA LEU A 457 -16.97 -2.96 25.30
C LEU A 457 -17.12 -4.25 26.09
N THR A 458 -18.16 -5.03 25.82
CA THR A 458 -18.47 -6.26 26.55
C THR A 458 -18.52 -7.48 25.63
N GLY A 459 -17.86 -8.56 26.03
CA GLY A 459 -17.87 -9.83 25.30
C GLY A 459 -17.44 -11.00 26.18
N ARG A 460 -17.71 -12.21 25.73
CA ARG A 460 -17.30 -13.47 26.36
C ARG A 460 -16.17 -14.10 25.58
N LEU A 461 -15.04 -14.33 26.24
CA LEU A 461 -13.86 -14.95 25.66
C LEU A 461 -13.87 -16.46 25.95
N THR A 462 -13.78 -17.28 24.91
CA THR A 462 -13.67 -18.74 25.03
C THR A 462 -12.51 -19.24 24.19
N VAL A 463 -11.62 -20.03 24.80
CA VAL A 463 -10.41 -20.56 24.15
C VAL A 463 -10.49 -22.10 24.04
N PRO A 464 -9.91 -22.70 22.99
CA PRO A 464 -10.03 -24.14 22.74
C PRO A 464 -9.08 -25.01 23.59
N LYS A 465 -8.11 -24.40 24.29
CA LYS A 465 -7.06 -25.11 25.01
C LYS A 465 -6.82 -24.45 26.37
N THR A 466 -6.67 -25.29 27.39
CA THR A 466 -6.27 -24.86 28.74
C THR A 466 -4.80 -24.49 28.73
N ALA A 467 -4.50 -23.20 28.93
CA ALA A 467 -3.15 -22.67 28.94
C ALA A 467 -3.10 -21.29 29.61
N PRO A 468 -1.92 -20.84 30.09
CA PRO A 468 -1.72 -19.43 30.39
C PRO A 468 -1.93 -18.60 29.12
N PHE A 469 -2.75 -17.56 29.22
CA PHE A 469 -3.13 -16.68 28.12
C PHE A 469 -2.69 -15.25 28.44
N GLU A 470 -1.95 -14.64 27.53
CA GLU A 470 -1.50 -13.25 27.66
C GLU A 470 -2.51 -12.33 26.98
N LEU A 471 -2.98 -11.31 27.69
CA LEU A 471 -3.84 -10.25 27.18
C LEU A 471 -3.07 -8.94 27.12
N GLY A 472 -3.28 -8.17 26.06
CA GLY A 472 -2.63 -6.87 25.82
C GLY A 472 -3.65 -5.77 25.58
N LEU A 473 -3.49 -4.62 26.22
CA LEU A 473 -4.34 -3.44 26.02
C LEU A 473 -3.50 -2.23 25.59
N THR A 474 -3.92 -1.59 24.50
CA THR A 474 -3.31 -0.35 23.99
C THR A 474 -4.39 0.69 23.72
N VAL A 475 -4.13 1.96 24.02
CA VAL A 475 -5.15 3.02 23.95
C VAL A 475 -4.60 4.35 23.42
N ALA A 476 -5.43 5.08 22.67
CA ALA A 476 -5.30 6.53 22.47
C ALA A 476 -6.53 7.21 23.11
N GLY A 477 -6.36 7.71 24.33
CA GLY A 477 -7.42 8.04 25.29
C GLY A 477 -7.08 7.40 26.64
N ARG A 478 -8.07 6.97 27.44
CA ARG A 478 -7.85 6.18 28.67
C ARG A 478 -8.68 4.91 28.62
N ALA A 479 -8.14 3.79 29.10
CA ALA A 479 -8.87 2.52 29.14
C ALA A 479 -8.52 1.66 30.35
N LYS A 480 -9.47 0.80 30.74
CA LYS A 480 -9.29 -0.26 31.73
C LYS A 480 -9.86 -1.57 31.20
N LEU A 481 -9.21 -2.68 31.53
CA LEU A 481 -9.66 -4.03 31.20
C LEU A 481 -10.01 -4.78 32.49
N TRP A 482 -11.20 -5.38 32.51
CA TRP A 482 -11.63 -6.33 33.53
C TRP A 482 -11.91 -7.69 32.91
N VAL A 483 -11.49 -8.73 33.62
CA VAL A 483 -11.78 -10.13 33.32
C VAL A 483 -12.51 -10.72 34.52
N ASP A 484 -13.72 -11.25 34.32
CA ASP A 484 -14.61 -11.74 35.39
C ASP A 484 -14.77 -10.75 36.57
N GLY A 485 -14.85 -9.46 36.24
CA GLY A 485 -14.98 -8.36 37.22
C GLY A 485 -13.69 -7.98 37.96
N GLN A 486 -12.57 -8.68 37.73
CA GLN A 486 -11.27 -8.31 38.30
C GLN A 486 -10.51 -7.36 37.37
N LEU A 487 -10.04 -6.23 37.88
CA LEU A 487 -9.23 -5.27 37.11
C LEU A 487 -7.90 -5.94 36.74
N THR A 488 -7.69 -6.15 35.44
CA THR A 488 -6.54 -6.89 34.91
C THR A 488 -5.47 -5.96 34.35
N ILE A 489 -5.87 -4.90 33.62
CA ILE A 489 -4.95 -3.89 33.07
C ILE A 489 -5.54 -2.50 33.33
N ASP A 490 -4.72 -1.59 33.86
CA ASP A 490 -5.08 -0.19 34.12
C ASP A 490 -4.24 0.76 33.27
N ASN A 491 -4.81 1.18 32.14
CA ASN A 491 -4.29 2.25 31.27
C ASN A 491 -5.04 3.57 31.49
N TRP A 492 -5.55 3.80 32.70
CA TRP A 492 -6.30 5.01 33.06
C TRP A 492 -5.52 5.91 33.99
N THR A 493 -4.83 5.33 34.99
CA THR A 493 -4.11 6.07 36.03
C THR A 493 -2.66 6.35 35.67
N LYS A 494 -2.00 5.41 34.99
CA LYS A 494 -0.63 5.52 34.50
C LYS A 494 -0.60 5.12 33.03
N GLN A 495 0.06 5.92 32.20
CA GLN A 495 0.21 5.64 30.78
C GLN A 495 1.65 5.86 30.37
N THR A 496 2.18 4.92 29.61
CA THR A 496 3.48 5.05 28.96
C THR A 496 3.25 5.31 27.47
N PRO A 497 3.71 6.43 26.89
CA PRO A 497 3.59 6.70 25.46
C PRO A 497 4.26 5.59 24.62
N GLY A 498 3.67 5.27 23.46
CA GLY A 498 4.19 4.28 22.53
C GLY A 498 3.85 4.57 21.07
N ASP A 499 4.28 3.70 20.18
CA ASP A 499 4.18 3.91 18.73
C ASP A 499 2.78 3.67 18.13
N PHE A 500 1.84 3.14 18.92
CA PHE A 500 0.52 2.75 18.43
C PHE A 500 -0.33 3.98 18.04
N PHE A 501 -1.33 3.82 17.16
CA PHE A 501 -2.12 4.92 16.61
C PHE A 501 -1.26 6.08 16.05
N TYR A 502 -0.30 5.75 15.19
CA TYR A 502 0.61 6.73 14.56
C TYR A 502 1.43 7.53 15.60
N GLY A 503 1.88 6.87 16.67
CA GLY A 503 2.68 7.47 17.74
C GLY A 503 1.90 8.27 18.79
N GLN A 504 0.56 8.14 18.84
CA GLN A 504 -0.29 8.85 19.81
C GLN A 504 -0.86 7.95 20.91
N GLY A 505 -0.71 6.64 20.76
CA GLY A 505 -1.18 5.65 21.73
C GLY A 505 -0.16 5.36 22.83
N THR A 506 -0.53 4.40 23.68
CA THR A 506 0.37 3.85 24.70
C THR A 506 1.23 2.71 24.15
N ILE A 507 2.17 2.22 24.96
CA ILE A 507 2.68 0.85 24.79
C ILE A 507 1.56 -0.18 25.03
N GLU A 508 1.80 -1.43 24.65
CA GLU A 508 0.92 -2.54 24.99
C GLU A 508 1.21 -3.00 26.42
N GLU A 509 0.33 -2.64 27.35
CA GLU A 509 0.35 -3.17 28.71
C GLU A 509 -0.19 -4.60 28.67
N LYS A 510 0.46 -5.52 29.38
CA LYS A 510 0.18 -6.96 29.28
C LYS A 510 -0.12 -7.57 30.64
N ALA A 511 -1.01 -8.55 30.64
CA ALA A 511 -1.32 -9.37 31.81
C ALA A 511 -1.50 -10.83 31.40
N THR A 512 -1.05 -11.77 32.24
CA THR A 512 -1.26 -13.20 32.02
C THR A 512 -2.38 -13.71 32.92
N ILE A 513 -3.36 -14.40 32.34
CA ILE A 513 -4.45 -15.07 33.04
C ILE A 513 -4.46 -16.56 32.68
N ASN A 514 -4.93 -17.42 33.57
CA ASN A 514 -5.07 -18.84 33.26
C ASN A 514 -6.48 -19.10 32.74
N LEU A 515 -6.58 -19.48 31.46
CA LEU A 515 -7.86 -19.84 30.84
C LEU A 515 -8.00 -21.36 30.76
N THR A 516 -9.23 -21.83 30.96
CA THR A 516 -9.59 -23.25 30.81
C THR A 516 -10.31 -23.44 29.48
N ALA A 517 -9.99 -24.53 28.78
CA ALA A 517 -10.61 -24.87 27.51
C ALA A 517 -12.14 -24.86 27.61
N GLU A 518 -12.81 -24.23 26.64
CA GLU A 518 -14.26 -24.18 26.50
C GLU A 518 -15.02 -23.53 27.69
N VAL A 519 -14.32 -22.85 28.59
CA VAL A 519 -14.92 -22.05 29.67
C VAL A 519 -14.91 -20.59 29.26
N ALA A 520 -16.09 -19.98 29.18
CA ALA A 520 -16.25 -18.57 28.85
C ALA A 520 -15.88 -17.68 30.05
N VAL A 521 -15.11 -16.63 29.81
CA VAL A 521 -14.81 -15.55 30.77
C VAL A 521 -15.38 -14.22 30.27
N ASP A 522 -15.90 -13.40 31.17
CA ASP A 522 -16.47 -12.10 30.82
C ASP A 522 -15.36 -11.06 30.67
N ILE A 523 -15.33 -10.39 29.52
CA ILE A 523 -14.39 -9.30 29.18
C ILE A 523 -15.16 -7.99 29.16
N LEU A 524 -14.67 -7.01 29.94
CA LEU A 524 -15.13 -5.63 29.89
C LEU A 524 -13.94 -4.71 29.63
N VAL A 525 -14.03 -3.87 28.61
CA VAL A 525 -13.12 -2.74 28.40
C VAL A 525 -13.91 -1.44 28.52
N GLU A 526 -13.52 -0.59 29.46
CA GLU A 526 -14.07 0.77 29.60
C GLU A 526 -13.06 1.76 29.03
N TYR A 527 -13.47 2.56 28.05
CA TYR A 527 -12.63 3.55 27.38
C TYR A 527 -13.27 4.94 27.44
N THR A 528 -12.48 5.99 27.63
CA THR A 528 -12.92 7.38 27.51
C THR A 528 -12.02 8.19 26.59
N ASN A 529 -12.60 9.18 25.92
CA ASN A 529 -11.89 10.09 25.01
C ASN A 529 -11.10 11.20 25.73
N THR A 530 -11.17 11.27 27.06
CA THR A 530 -10.44 12.27 27.85
C THR A 530 -8.94 11.95 27.88
N SER A 531 -8.09 12.98 27.72
CA SER A 531 -6.63 12.82 27.83
C SER A 531 -6.23 12.40 29.24
N PRO A 532 -5.18 11.59 29.47
CA PRO A 532 -4.64 11.31 30.81
C PRO A 532 -4.37 12.59 31.61
N THR A 533 -4.39 12.53 32.94
CA THR A 533 -3.87 13.61 33.79
C THR A 533 -2.36 13.68 33.55
N ARG A 534 -1.94 14.47 32.56
CA ARG A 534 -0.51 14.71 32.28
C ARG A 534 -0.07 15.88 33.13
N ASP A 535 1.00 15.68 33.91
CA ASP A 535 1.88 16.78 34.26
C ASP A 535 2.46 17.35 32.94
N GLU A 536 2.67 18.67 32.89
CA GLU A 536 3.08 19.43 31.70
C GLU A 536 4.22 18.78 30.91
N GLU A 537 3.93 18.02 29.85
CA GLU A 537 4.91 17.58 28.86
C GLU A 537 4.43 17.85 27.43
N ASP A 538 5.36 18.36 26.62
CA ASP A 538 5.16 18.86 25.25
C ASP A 538 4.57 17.80 24.30
N ILE A 539 3.50 18.17 23.60
CA ILE A 539 2.87 17.33 22.58
C ILE A 539 3.72 17.37 21.30
N SER A 540 4.59 16.39 21.11
CA SER A 540 5.37 16.22 19.87
C SER A 540 4.77 15.16 18.92
N SER A 541 3.48 15.26 18.57
CA SER A 541 2.82 14.27 17.70
C SER A 541 1.95 14.88 16.60
N GLN A 542 1.68 14.08 15.55
CA GLN A 542 0.90 14.48 14.36
C GLN A 542 -0.45 15.12 14.74
N PRO A 543 -0.96 16.08 13.94
CA PRO A 543 -2.17 16.82 14.30
C PRO A 543 -3.49 16.02 14.15
N ALA A 544 -3.46 14.75 13.73
CA ALA A 544 -4.65 13.91 13.63
C ALA A 544 -5.01 13.36 15.02
N LEU A 545 -6.10 13.78 15.65
CA LEU A 545 -6.45 13.32 17.00
C LEU A 545 -6.95 11.87 16.92
N MET A 546 -6.07 10.90 17.19
CA MET A 546 -6.43 9.49 17.15
C MET A 546 -7.22 9.12 18.41
N LEU A 547 -8.36 8.45 18.22
CA LEU A 547 -9.21 7.94 19.30
C LEU A 547 -9.45 6.46 19.08
N GLY A 548 -9.17 5.64 20.09
CA GLY A 548 -9.40 4.21 19.98
C GLY A 548 -8.73 3.37 21.06
N VAL A 549 -9.04 2.08 21.02
CA VAL A 549 -8.52 1.05 21.92
C VAL A 549 -8.28 -0.24 21.15
N ARG A 550 -7.27 -1.01 21.54
CA ARG A 550 -6.96 -2.33 20.99
C ARG A 550 -6.83 -3.33 22.12
N LEU A 551 -7.57 -4.43 22.02
CA LEU A 551 -7.41 -5.61 22.86
C LEU A 551 -6.81 -6.74 22.02
N GLY A 552 -5.68 -7.27 22.45
CA GLY A 552 -5.03 -8.43 21.86
C GLY A 552 -4.81 -9.55 22.87
N GLY A 553 -4.51 -10.75 22.39
CA GLY A 553 -4.05 -11.84 23.24
C GLY A 553 -3.69 -13.12 22.51
N CYS A 554 -2.88 -13.94 23.16
CA CYS A 554 -2.50 -15.27 22.66
C CYS A 554 -2.13 -16.22 23.80
N GLU A 555 -2.01 -17.51 23.47
CA GLU A 555 -1.43 -18.50 24.38
C GLU A 555 0.03 -18.12 24.69
N LYS A 556 0.40 -18.16 25.96
CA LYS A 556 1.79 -17.96 26.40
C LYS A 556 2.54 -19.28 26.22
N ILE A 557 3.52 -19.28 25.32
CA ILE A 557 4.34 -20.45 25.01
C ILE A 557 5.73 -20.32 25.64
N ASP A 558 6.40 -21.47 25.81
CA ASP A 558 7.85 -21.51 26.04
C ASP A 558 8.55 -21.58 24.69
N ASP A 559 9.21 -20.49 24.30
CA ASP A 559 9.85 -20.35 23.00
C ASP A 559 10.87 -21.45 22.73
N ASP A 560 11.69 -21.84 23.71
CA ASP A 560 12.74 -22.85 23.47
C ASP A 560 12.13 -24.24 23.27
N ALA A 561 11.10 -24.58 24.05
CA ALA A 561 10.38 -25.84 23.91
C ALA A 561 9.64 -25.93 22.55
N GLU A 562 9.00 -24.85 22.12
CA GLU A 562 8.28 -24.80 20.83
C GLU A 562 9.25 -24.90 19.65
N ILE A 563 10.41 -24.22 19.71
CA ILE A 563 11.40 -24.33 18.64
C ILE A 563 11.98 -25.76 18.57
N GLN A 564 12.24 -26.39 19.72
CA GLN A 564 12.71 -27.77 19.75
C GLN A 564 11.67 -28.73 19.13
N PHE A 565 10.39 -28.53 19.45
CA PHE A 565 9.30 -29.28 18.83
C PHE A 565 9.25 -29.09 17.30
N ALA A 566 9.40 -27.86 16.82
CA ALA A 566 9.47 -27.55 15.39
C ALA A 566 10.65 -28.25 14.68
N VAL A 567 11.82 -28.30 15.33
CA VAL A 567 13.01 -28.99 14.80
C VAL A 567 12.81 -30.50 14.74
N ASP A 568 12.20 -31.10 15.77
CA ASP A 568 11.92 -32.54 15.78
C ASP A 568 10.83 -32.92 14.76
N LEU A 569 9.84 -32.05 14.57
CA LEU A 569 8.85 -32.20 13.50
C LEU A 569 9.48 -32.12 12.10
N ALA A 570 10.40 -31.17 11.90
CA ALA A 570 11.15 -31.02 10.65
C ALA A 570 11.98 -32.28 10.34
N ARG A 571 12.64 -32.86 11.35
CA ARG A 571 13.45 -34.08 11.21
C ARG A 571 12.62 -35.30 10.80
N ASN A 572 11.36 -35.36 11.23
CA ASN A 572 10.46 -36.49 10.97
C ASN A 572 9.63 -36.37 9.67
N SER A 573 9.84 -35.29 8.91
CA SER A 573 9.10 -34.96 7.68
C SER A 573 9.99 -35.08 6.43
N ASP A 574 9.40 -35.32 5.26
CA ASP A 574 10.16 -35.44 4.00
C ASP A 574 10.55 -34.06 3.44
N ALA A 575 9.70 -33.06 3.68
CA ALA A 575 9.93 -31.66 3.35
C ALA A 575 9.33 -30.75 4.43
N VAL A 576 9.83 -29.52 4.50
CA VAL A 576 9.35 -28.50 5.44
C VAL A 576 9.00 -27.23 4.67
N LEU A 577 7.83 -26.66 4.95
CA LEU A 577 7.44 -25.32 4.53
C LEU A 577 7.44 -24.41 5.74
N PHE A 578 8.43 -23.52 5.82
CA PHE A 578 8.46 -22.47 6.83
C PHE A 578 7.81 -21.19 6.28
N VAL A 579 6.71 -20.73 6.89
CA VAL A 579 6.04 -19.48 6.51
C VAL A 579 6.48 -18.36 7.46
N ALA A 580 7.41 -17.55 6.97
CA ALA A 580 7.99 -16.42 7.66
C ALA A 580 7.39 -15.10 7.20
N GLY A 581 7.71 -14.02 7.91
CA GLY A 581 7.54 -12.69 7.35
C GLY A 581 7.29 -11.61 8.39
N LEU A 582 6.63 -10.58 7.89
CA LEU A 582 6.20 -9.40 8.62
C LEU A 582 4.69 -9.42 8.76
N THR A 583 4.16 -8.43 9.48
CA THR A 583 2.73 -8.26 9.72
C THR A 583 2.34 -6.80 9.46
N PRO A 584 1.04 -6.46 9.42
CA PRO A 584 0.56 -5.08 9.26
C PRO A 584 1.03 -4.14 10.39
N GLU A 585 1.63 -4.67 11.45
CA GLU A 585 2.16 -3.91 12.59
C GLU A 585 3.67 -3.61 12.43
N TRP A 586 4.36 -4.35 11.57
CA TRP A 586 5.75 -4.11 11.23
C TRP A 586 5.87 -3.22 9.99
N GLU A 587 4.97 -3.36 9.01
CA GLU A 587 4.86 -2.50 7.83
C GLU A 587 3.51 -1.78 7.83
N SER A 588 3.54 -0.49 8.19
CA SER A 588 2.34 0.33 8.29
C SER A 588 2.65 1.78 7.94
N GLU A 589 1.61 2.48 7.49
CA GLU A 589 1.55 3.93 7.55
C GLU A 589 1.86 4.45 8.97
N GLY A 590 2.63 5.53 9.05
CA GLY A 590 2.94 6.28 10.27
C GLY A 590 4.32 6.04 10.87
N PHE A 591 5.01 4.94 10.52
CA PHE A 591 6.38 4.68 10.96
C PHE A 591 7.13 3.82 9.95
N ASP A 592 8.46 3.99 9.90
CA ASP A 592 9.33 3.14 9.11
C ASP A 592 9.84 1.95 9.92
N ARG A 593 10.27 0.88 9.23
CA ARG A 593 10.83 -0.29 9.88
C ARG A 593 12.14 0.04 10.57
N PRO A 594 12.39 -0.52 11.77
CA PRO A 594 13.65 -0.27 12.47
C PRO A 594 14.83 -1.04 11.87
N THR A 595 14.57 -2.22 11.29
CA THR A 595 15.61 -3.13 10.77
C THR A 595 15.10 -3.89 9.54
N LEU A 596 16.04 -4.51 8.81
CA LEU A 596 15.75 -5.42 7.70
C LEU A 596 15.41 -6.85 8.19
N SER A 597 15.70 -7.16 9.46
CA SER A 597 15.60 -8.50 10.05
C SER A 597 14.17 -8.99 10.17
N LEU A 598 14.00 -10.31 10.12
CA LEU A 598 12.72 -10.92 10.46
C LEU A 598 12.47 -10.75 11.98
N PRO A 599 11.24 -10.44 12.39
CA PRO A 599 10.91 -10.19 13.78
C PRO A 599 10.95 -11.47 14.62
N GLY A 600 11.24 -11.31 15.91
CA GLY A 600 11.32 -12.42 16.87
C GLY A 600 12.52 -13.34 16.58
N ARG A 601 12.32 -14.65 16.76
CA ARG A 601 13.36 -15.67 16.59
C ARG A 601 13.29 -16.39 15.25
N GLN A 602 12.58 -15.84 14.26
CA GLN A 602 12.34 -16.50 12.97
C GLN A 602 13.64 -16.96 12.27
N ASP A 603 14.66 -16.09 12.20
CA ASP A 603 15.94 -16.44 11.57
C ASP A 603 16.63 -17.65 12.26
N GLU A 604 16.58 -17.71 13.59
CA GLU A 604 17.13 -18.84 14.37
C GLU A 604 16.36 -20.14 14.07
N VAL A 605 15.03 -20.07 14.04
CA VAL A 605 14.19 -21.24 13.75
C VAL A 605 14.44 -21.77 12.34
N ILE A 606 14.54 -20.88 11.35
CA ILE A 606 14.82 -21.26 9.96
C ILE A 606 16.16 -21.97 9.86
N SER A 607 17.23 -21.43 10.47
CA SER A 607 18.53 -22.10 10.47
C SER A 607 18.51 -23.47 11.16
N ARG A 608 17.85 -23.59 12.32
CA ARG A 608 17.74 -24.88 13.03
C ARG A 608 16.95 -25.92 12.24
N ILE A 609 15.86 -25.51 11.59
CA ILE A 609 15.04 -26.38 10.74
C ILE A 609 15.82 -26.80 9.48
N ALA A 610 16.50 -25.87 8.81
CA ALA A 610 17.29 -26.15 7.63
C ALA A 610 18.44 -27.12 7.93
N ALA A 611 19.06 -27.02 9.11
CA ALA A 611 20.06 -27.97 9.57
C ALA A 611 19.48 -29.36 9.88
N ALA A 612 18.22 -29.44 10.33
CA ALA A 612 17.54 -30.70 10.63
C ALA A 612 16.95 -31.38 9.37
N ASN A 613 16.54 -30.60 8.38
CA ASN A 613 15.97 -31.08 7.13
C ASN A 613 16.47 -30.26 5.92
N PRO A 614 17.28 -30.84 5.01
CA PRO A 614 17.80 -30.13 3.85
C PRO A 614 16.70 -29.74 2.84
N ASN A 615 15.53 -30.39 2.88
CA ASN A 615 14.38 -30.08 2.02
C ASN A 615 13.49 -28.98 2.64
N THR A 616 14.12 -27.91 3.12
CA THR A 616 13.42 -26.77 3.71
C THR A 616 13.11 -25.71 2.63
N ILE A 617 11.84 -25.35 2.55
CA ILE A 617 11.27 -24.28 1.72
C ILE A 617 10.87 -23.14 2.66
N VAL A 618 11.31 -21.91 2.37
CA VAL A 618 10.88 -20.73 3.12
C VAL A 618 9.98 -19.86 2.25
N CYS A 619 8.79 -19.54 2.75
CA CYS A 619 7.85 -18.62 2.13
C CYS A 619 7.78 -17.34 2.97
N ILE A 620 8.17 -16.20 2.40
CA ILE A 620 8.22 -14.91 3.09
C ILE A 620 7.02 -14.06 2.69
N GLN A 621 6.22 -13.66 3.68
CA GLN A 621 5.18 -12.66 3.53
C GLN A 621 5.67 -11.31 4.07
N ALA A 622 6.18 -10.46 3.18
CA ALA A 622 6.64 -9.11 3.52
C ALA A 622 6.43 -8.20 2.31
N GLY A 623 5.99 -6.97 2.52
CA GLY A 623 5.70 -6.03 1.45
C GLY A 623 6.95 -5.37 0.84
N SER A 624 8.08 -5.47 1.52
CA SER A 624 9.40 -4.97 1.10
C SER A 624 10.50 -6.00 1.40
N ALA A 625 11.76 -5.68 1.11
CA ALA A 625 12.90 -6.58 1.31
C ALA A 625 13.12 -6.95 2.79
N THR A 626 13.56 -8.17 3.05
CA THR A 626 13.96 -8.66 4.38
C THR A 626 15.34 -9.32 4.30
N SER A 627 16.05 -9.37 5.43
CA SER A 627 17.36 -10.03 5.48
C SER A 627 17.16 -11.54 5.49
N MET A 628 18.04 -12.27 4.81
CA MET A 628 18.00 -13.74 4.77
C MET A 628 19.40 -14.31 5.13
N PRO A 629 19.85 -14.21 6.39
CA PRO A 629 21.18 -14.71 6.77
C PRO A 629 21.33 -16.22 6.54
N TRP A 630 20.23 -16.97 6.66
CA TRP A 630 20.11 -18.42 6.44
C TRP A 630 19.97 -18.81 4.96
N ILE A 631 20.06 -17.87 4.02
CA ILE A 631 19.80 -18.12 2.59
C ILE A 631 20.65 -19.25 2.01
N ALA A 632 21.87 -19.46 2.50
CA ALA A 632 22.76 -20.52 2.02
C ALA A 632 22.27 -21.92 2.42
N GLU A 633 21.62 -22.03 3.59
CA GLU A 633 21.25 -23.27 4.29
C GLU A 633 19.95 -23.88 3.74
N VAL A 634 19.04 -23.06 3.23
CA VAL A 634 17.73 -23.52 2.73
C VAL A 634 17.78 -23.94 1.27
N CYS A 635 16.86 -24.82 0.86
CA CYS A 635 16.80 -25.32 -0.51
C CYS A 635 16.06 -24.36 -1.44
N SER A 636 14.89 -23.89 -1.01
CA SER A 636 14.01 -23.03 -1.81
C SER A 636 13.48 -21.83 -1.04
N VAL A 637 13.26 -20.71 -1.72
CA VAL A 637 12.71 -19.47 -1.15
C VAL A 637 11.67 -18.88 -2.09
N LEU A 638 10.50 -18.58 -1.54
CA LEU A 638 9.38 -17.90 -2.19
C LEU A 638 9.14 -16.55 -1.52
N GLN A 639 9.06 -15.50 -2.31
CA GLN A 639 8.59 -14.18 -1.87
C GLN A 639 7.11 -14.05 -2.22
N ALA A 640 6.27 -14.11 -1.20
CA ALA A 640 4.81 -14.12 -1.35
C ALA A 640 4.17 -12.76 -1.14
N TRP A 641 4.87 -11.75 -0.60
CA TRP A 641 4.28 -10.43 -0.33
C TRP A 641 3.03 -10.47 0.57
N TYR A 642 2.18 -9.45 0.49
CA TYR A 642 0.81 -9.48 1.01
C TYR A 642 -0.18 -9.67 -0.14
N LEU A 643 -0.93 -10.77 -0.13
CA LEU A 643 -1.68 -11.26 -1.31
C LEU A 643 -3.18 -10.94 -1.28
N GLY A 644 -3.63 -10.08 -0.39
CA GLY A 644 -5.03 -9.67 -0.29
C GLY A 644 -5.91 -10.65 0.49
N ASN A 645 -7.22 -10.48 0.37
CA ASN A 645 -8.23 -11.13 1.21
C ASN A 645 -8.34 -12.63 1.01
N GLU A 646 -7.94 -13.13 -0.12
CA GLU A 646 -8.64 -14.29 -0.60
C GLU A 646 -8.25 -15.59 0.14
N ARG A 647 -9.01 -16.66 -0.13
CA ARG A 647 -8.56 -18.07 -0.18
C ARG A 647 -7.16 -18.23 -0.80
N ASN A 648 -6.68 -17.22 -1.51
CA ASN A 648 -5.55 -17.12 -2.41
C ASN A 648 -4.23 -16.68 -1.80
N ALA A 649 -4.13 -16.08 -0.62
CA ALA A 649 -2.80 -16.02 0.01
C ALA A 649 -2.32 -17.46 0.24
N GLY A 650 -3.14 -18.27 0.91
CA GLY A 650 -2.83 -19.69 1.08
C GLY A 650 -2.96 -20.54 -0.18
N ASN A 651 -4.01 -20.39 -1.00
CA ASN A 651 -4.15 -21.22 -2.19
C ASN A 651 -3.14 -20.87 -3.28
N ALA A 652 -2.78 -19.60 -3.49
CA ALA A 652 -1.77 -19.26 -4.50
C ALA A 652 -0.39 -19.76 -4.06
N ILE A 653 -0.06 -19.63 -2.77
CA ILE A 653 1.12 -20.29 -2.18
C ILE A 653 1.01 -21.80 -2.42
N GLY A 654 -0.12 -22.42 -2.08
CA GLY A 654 -0.37 -23.85 -2.31
C GLY A 654 -0.26 -24.25 -3.79
N ASP A 655 -0.74 -23.45 -4.72
CA ASP A 655 -0.69 -23.73 -6.16
C ASP A 655 0.73 -23.73 -6.69
N ILE A 656 1.56 -22.81 -6.20
CA ILE A 656 2.98 -22.78 -6.55
C ILE A 656 3.69 -23.95 -5.88
N ILE A 657 3.49 -24.18 -4.58
CA ILE A 657 4.10 -25.28 -3.83
C ILE A 657 3.82 -26.62 -4.50
N TRP A 658 2.57 -26.86 -4.94
CA TRP A 658 2.15 -28.10 -5.59
C TRP A 658 2.28 -28.10 -7.12
N GLY A 659 2.80 -27.01 -7.73
CA GLY A 659 3.06 -26.94 -9.17
C GLY A 659 1.83 -26.82 -10.07
N LYS A 660 0.68 -26.42 -9.52
CA LYS A 660 -0.53 -26.09 -10.29
C LYS A 660 -0.35 -24.80 -11.09
N VAL A 661 0.44 -23.87 -10.55
CA VAL A 661 0.85 -22.63 -11.22
C VAL A 661 2.37 -22.56 -11.23
N ASN A 662 2.94 -22.21 -12.38
CA ASN A 662 4.37 -21.95 -12.52
C ASN A 662 4.66 -20.48 -12.11
N PRO A 663 5.56 -20.22 -11.15
CA PRO A 663 5.91 -18.86 -10.75
C PRO A 663 6.46 -18.06 -11.94
N GLY A 664 5.87 -16.89 -12.17
CA GLY A 664 6.21 -15.98 -13.26
C GLY A 664 6.43 -14.53 -12.82
N GLY A 665 6.48 -14.27 -11.50
CA GLY A 665 6.77 -12.94 -10.95
C GLY A 665 8.25 -12.58 -11.02
N ARG A 666 8.57 -11.29 -11.04
CA ARG A 666 9.92 -10.72 -11.00
C ARG A 666 10.00 -9.65 -9.92
N LEU A 667 11.14 -9.49 -9.25
CA LEU A 667 11.29 -8.53 -8.16
C LEU A 667 11.15 -7.09 -8.66
N PRO A 668 10.25 -6.27 -8.09
CA PRO A 668 10.17 -4.84 -8.39
C PRO A 668 11.09 -4.01 -7.48
N LEU A 669 11.86 -4.66 -6.59
CA LEU A 669 12.75 -4.06 -5.61
C LEU A 669 14.06 -4.84 -5.56
N THR A 670 15.16 -4.14 -5.32
CA THR A 670 16.46 -4.77 -5.06
C THR A 670 16.54 -5.19 -3.59
N PHE A 671 16.97 -6.43 -3.34
CA PHE A 671 17.11 -6.96 -1.98
C PHE A 671 18.57 -6.83 -1.54
N PRO A 672 18.90 -5.95 -0.58
CA PRO A 672 20.27 -5.83 -0.08
C PRO A 672 20.72 -7.09 0.66
N VAL A 673 22.03 -7.38 0.60
CA VAL A 673 22.65 -8.32 1.55
C VAL A 673 22.70 -7.70 2.94
N ARG A 674 23.09 -6.42 3.01
CA ARG A 674 23.17 -5.63 4.22
C ARG A 674 22.48 -4.29 4.06
N ILE A 675 21.91 -3.76 5.15
CA ILE A 675 21.23 -2.47 5.09
C ILE A 675 22.19 -1.32 4.75
N GLU A 676 23.47 -1.43 5.09
CA GLU A 676 24.49 -0.41 4.77
C GLU A 676 24.77 -0.27 3.27
N ASP A 677 24.42 -1.29 2.47
CA ASP A 677 24.56 -1.26 1.01
C ASP A 677 23.40 -0.52 0.33
N SER A 678 22.35 -0.16 1.08
CA SER A 678 21.22 0.61 0.59
C SER A 678 21.63 2.06 0.27
N PRO A 679 21.19 2.65 -0.86
CA PRO A 679 21.53 4.02 -1.23
C PRO A 679 21.16 5.07 -0.18
N ALA A 680 20.08 4.80 0.57
CA ALA A 680 19.51 5.73 1.54
C ALA A 680 20.01 5.50 2.99
N TYR A 681 20.94 4.58 3.24
CA TYR A 681 21.32 4.15 4.60
C TYR A 681 21.75 5.31 5.53
N LEU A 682 22.47 6.30 5.01
CA LEU A 682 22.98 7.43 5.80
C LEU A 682 22.01 8.62 5.86
N ASN A 683 20.82 8.46 5.31
CA ASN A 683 19.90 9.56 5.02
C ASN A 683 18.45 9.07 4.92
N ASP A 684 18.08 8.06 5.71
CA ASP A 684 16.73 7.50 5.81
C ASP A 684 15.90 8.15 6.94
N ARG A 685 16.48 9.09 7.67
CA ARG A 685 15.82 9.83 8.77
C ARG A 685 15.85 11.33 8.54
N SER A 686 14.95 12.01 9.25
CA SER A 686 14.85 13.46 9.28
C SER A 686 15.93 14.01 10.22
N GLU A 687 16.79 14.87 9.70
CA GLU A 687 17.79 15.63 10.45
C GLU A 687 17.30 17.08 10.55
N ASN A 688 16.81 17.48 11.73
CA ASN A 688 16.21 18.81 11.97
C ASN A 688 15.09 19.16 10.97
N GLY A 689 14.21 18.20 10.67
CA GLY A 689 13.10 18.39 9.74
C GLY A 689 13.49 18.34 8.27
N LYS A 690 14.67 17.80 7.91
CA LYS A 690 15.15 17.64 6.53
C LYS A 690 15.65 16.24 6.27
N ILE A 691 15.30 15.68 5.11
CA ILE A 691 15.79 14.39 4.63
C ILE A 691 16.53 14.66 3.33
N HIS A 692 17.84 14.43 3.31
CA HIS A 692 18.68 14.69 2.15
C HIS A 692 18.70 13.48 1.22
N TYR A 693 18.19 13.58 0.00
CA TYR A 693 18.20 12.49 -0.97
C TYR A 693 19.54 12.48 -1.71
N ARG A 694 20.61 12.13 -0.99
CA ARG A 694 22.01 12.19 -1.44
C ARG A 694 22.33 11.19 -2.55
N GLU A 695 21.51 10.15 -2.68
CA GLU A 695 21.60 9.16 -3.75
C GLU A 695 21.22 9.71 -5.12
N ASP A 696 20.50 10.83 -5.18
CA ASP A 696 20.08 11.51 -6.40
C ASP A 696 19.39 10.53 -7.39
N LEU A 697 20.00 10.27 -8.55
CA LEU A 697 19.45 9.34 -9.57
C LEU A 697 19.67 7.86 -9.25
N PHE A 698 20.56 7.56 -8.31
CA PHE A 698 21.02 6.21 -8.00
C PHE A 698 20.16 5.57 -6.92
N VAL A 699 18.86 5.44 -7.21
CA VAL A 699 17.89 4.73 -6.37
C VAL A 699 17.78 3.27 -6.81
N GLY A 700 17.64 2.35 -5.85
CA GLY A 700 17.46 0.93 -6.13
C GLY A 700 18.66 0.32 -6.88
N TYR A 701 18.38 -0.57 -7.84
CA TYR A 701 19.39 -1.28 -8.64
C TYR A 701 20.42 -0.37 -9.30
N LYS A 702 20.05 0.88 -9.62
CA LYS A 702 20.97 1.88 -10.20
C LYS A 702 22.15 2.16 -9.28
N HIS A 703 21.93 2.16 -7.95
CA HIS A 703 22.99 2.27 -6.95
C HIS A 703 23.95 1.09 -6.98
N TYR A 704 23.39 -0.12 -6.93
CA TYR A 704 24.15 -1.38 -6.88
C TYR A 704 25.01 -1.54 -8.13
N GLN A 705 24.46 -1.22 -9.31
CA GLN A 705 25.21 -1.20 -10.57
C GLN A 705 26.33 -0.15 -10.54
N ALA A 706 26.05 1.09 -10.11
CA ALA A 706 27.05 2.17 -10.10
C ALA A 706 28.20 1.90 -9.11
N ARG A 707 27.92 1.19 -8.00
CA ARG A 707 28.89 0.86 -6.96
C ARG A 707 29.52 -0.53 -7.13
N ALA A 708 29.06 -1.31 -8.11
CA ALA A 708 29.42 -2.71 -8.30
C ALA A 708 29.21 -3.55 -7.03
N ILE A 709 28.11 -3.30 -6.31
CA ILE A 709 27.71 -4.09 -5.14
C ILE A 709 26.76 -5.19 -5.60
N GLN A 710 27.06 -6.44 -5.23
CA GLN A 710 26.17 -7.56 -5.51
C GLN A 710 25.01 -7.58 -4.50
N PRO A 711 23.75 -7.38 -4.93
CA PRO A 711 22.60 -7.53 -4.04
C PRO A 711 22.36 -9.02 -3.72
N LEU A 712 21.53 -9.28 -2.71
CA LEU A 712 21.08 -10.64 -2.41
C LEU A 712 20.21 -11.18 -3.55
N PHE A 713 19.29 -10.35 -4.03
CA PHE A 713 18.54 -10.55 -5.26
C PHE A 713 18.37 -9.21 -5.97
N GLU A 714 18.66 -9.17 -7.26
CA GLU A 714 18.60 -7.95 -8.05
C GLU A 714 17.17 -7.58 -8.48
N PHE A 715 16.97 -6.32 -8.83
CA PHE A 715 15.74 -5.87 -9.49
C PHE A 715 15.48 -6.68 -10.76
N GLY A 716 14.22 -7.05 -10.96
CA GLY A 716 13.75 -7.83 -12.08
C GLY A 716 14.03 -9.32 -11.96
N PHE A 717 14.64 -9.81 -10.87
CA PHE A 717 14.95 -11.24 -10.72
C PHE A 717 13.72 -12.08 -10.37
N GLY A 718 13.65 -13.30 -10.88
CA GLY A 718 12.66 -14.30 -10.48
C GLY A 718 12.81 -15.59 -11.28
N LEU A 719 12.79 -16.72 -10.58
CA LEU A 719 12.91 -18.04 -11.20
C LEU A 719 11.54 -18.55 -11.67
N SER A 720 11.60 -19.59 -12.50
CA SER A 720 10.44 -20.35 -13.00
C SER A 720 10.72 -21.85 -12.84
N TYR A 721 9.68 -22.69 -12.93
CA TYR A 721 9.83 -24.15 -13.05
C TYR A 721 10.28 -24.60 -14.45
N THR A 722 10.35 -23.67 -15.39
CA THR A 722 10.91 -23.89 -16.73
C THR A 722 12.05 -22.92 -17.02
N THR A 723 12.74 -23.12 -18.14
CA THR A 723 13.85 -22.27 -18.60
C THR A 723 13.49 -21.59 -19.90
N PHE A 724 13.94 -20.34 -20.07
CA PHE A 724 13.71 -19.56 -21.28
C PHE A 724 15.00 -19.10 -21.92
N SER A 725 15.01 -18.99 -23.24
CA SER A 725 16.06 -18.33 -24.02
C SER A 725 15.51 -17.15 -24.82
N PHE A 726 16.40 -16.21 -25.11
CA PHE A 726 16.09 -14.96 -25.79
C PHE A 726 16.86 -14.94 -27.11
N ALA A 727 16.18 -14.62 -28.20
CA ALA A 727 16.76 -14.57 -29.54
C ALA A 727 16.17 -13.42 -30.37
N ASN A 728 16.79 -13.15 -31.52
CA ASN A 728 16.29 -12.23 -32.55
C ASN A 728 15.94 -10.83 -32.02
N LEU A 729 16.89 -10.15 -31.39
CA LEU A 729 16.73 -8.74 -31.04
C LEU A 729 16.67 -7.90 -32.33
N LEU A 730 15.52 -7.30 -32.60
CA LEU A 730 15.32 -6.40 -33.73
C LEU A 730 14.93 -5.02 -33.19
N VAL A 731 15.76 -4.03 -33.52
CA VAL A 731 15.49 -2.61 -33.23
C VAL A 731 15.04 -1.96 -34.53
N SER A 732 13.84 -1.40 -34.56
CA SER A 732 13.35 -0.71 -35.75
C SER A 732 13.98 0.68 -35.92
N ASP A 733 13.94 1.17 -37.16
CA ASP A 733 14.39 2.54 -37.45
C ASP A 733 13.55 3.57 -36.69
N VAL A 734 14.24 4.61 -36.23
CA VAL A 734 13.60 5.74 -35.54
C VAL A 734 12.69 6.49 -36.51
N ARG A 735 11.41 6.59 -36.15
CA ARG A 735 10.43 7.43 -36.84
C ARG A 735 10.27 8.74 -36.08
N LEU A 736 10.19 9.83 -36.84
CA LEU A 736 9.86 11.15 -36.32
C LEU A 736 8.46 11.51 -36.79
N ASP A 737 7.53 11.69 -35.86
CA ASP A 737 6.15 12.10 -36.10
C ASP A 737 5.81 13.38 -35.31
N GLU A 738 4.52 13.75 -35.29
CA GLU A 738 4.04 14.95 -34.58
C GLU A 738 4.22 14.85 -33.04
N ASP A 739 4.19 13.64 -32.47
CA ASP A 739 4.36 13.39 -31.03
C ASP A 739 5.84 13.29 -30.61
N GLY A 740 6.72 13.05 -31.58
CA GLY A 740 8.17 13.16 -31.47
C GLY A 740 8.89 11.95 -32.06
N LEU A 741 9.69 11.29 -31.23
CA LEU A 741 10.53 10.15 -31.59
C LEU A 741 9.81 8.86 -31.20
N ASN A 742 9.66 7.92 -32.13
CA ASN A 742 9.06 6.61 -31.89
C ASN A 742 9.86 5.49 -32.56
N PHE A 743 10.04 4.38 -31.86
CA PHE A 743 10.65 3.15 -32.38
C PHE A 743 10.13 1.94 -31.60
N SER A 744 10.46 0.75 -32.07
CA SER A 744 10.06 -0.49 -31.44
C SER A 744 11.22 -1.47 -31.33
N VAL A 745 11.19 -2.25 -30.26
CA VAL A 745 12.15 -3.34 -30.03
C VAL A 745 11.37 -4.64 -29.97
N CYS A 746 11.73 -5.57 -30.84
CA CYS A 746 11.16 -6.91 -30.89
C CYS A 746 12.19 -7.93 -30.38
N VAL A 747 11.73 -8.86 -29.55
CA VAL A 747 12.55 -9.98 -29.06
C VAL A 747 11.74 -11.27 -29.10
N THR A 748 12.37 -12.36 -29.51
CA THR A 748 11.79 -13.71 -29.46
C THR A 748 12.17 -14.36 -28.13
N VAL A 749 11.17 -14.82 -27.37
CA VAL A 749 11.34 -15.62 -26.17
C VAL A 749 10.91 -17.05 -26.46
N GLN A 750 11.75 -18.03 -26.12
CA GLN A 750 11.49 -19.46 -26.29
C GLN A 750 11.44 -20.14 -24.94
N ASN A 751 10.47 -21.04 -24.74
CA ASN A 751 10.45 -21.94 -23.59
C ASN A 751 11.21 -23.23 -23.94
N ASP A 752 12.36 -23.42 -23.32
CA ASP A 752 13.25 -24.57 -23.55
C ASP A 752 13.02 -25.71 -22.57
N GLY A 753 12.24 -25.47 -21.51
CA GLY A 753 12.01 -26.46 -20.47
C GLY A 753 10.71 -27.26 -20.63
N PRO A 754 10.41 -28.13 -19.66
CA PRO A 754 9.40 -29.18 -19.80
C PRO A 754 7.97 -28.75 -19.47
N VAL A 755 7.78 -27.57 -18.86
CA VAL A 755 6.46 -27.10 -18.41
C VAL A 755 6.14 -25.73 -18.98
N ALA A 756 4.86 -25.43 -19.16
CA ALA A 756 4.43 -24.09 -19.56
C ALA A 756 4.79 -23.06 -18.47
N GLY A 757 5.09 -21.84 -18.88
CA GLY A 757 5.43 -20.77 -17.95
C GLY A 757 5.42 -19.40 -18.61
N SER A 758 5.58 -18.37 -17.78
CA SER A 758 5.66 -16.99 -18.22
C SER A 758 7.04 -16.39 -17.98
N GLU A 759 7.51 -15.56 -18.91
CA GLU A 759 8.80 -14.87 -18.83
C GLU A 759 8.62 -13.38 -19.17
N VAL A 760 9.44 -12.54 -18.55
CA VAL A 760 9.42 -11.08 -18.72
C VAL A 760 10.70 -10.66 -19.42
N ALA A 761 10.58 -10.10 -20.63
CA ALA A 761 11.67 -9.42 -21.27
C ALA A 761 11.78 -7.99 -20.75
N GLN A 762 12.92 -7.65 -20.14
CA GLN A 762 13.19 -6.34 -19.57
C GLN A 762 14.19 -5.61 -20.47
N LEU A 763 13.84 -4.39 -20.87
CA LEU A 763 14.64 -3.56 -21.76
C LEU A 763 15.26 -2.39 -21.01
N TYR A 764 16.58 -2.37 -21.01
CA TYR A 764 17.41 -1.35 -20.39
C TYR A 764 18.14 -0.54 -21.45
N ILE A 765 18.27 0.77 -21.20
CA ILE A 765 18.99 1.68 -22.08
C ILE A 765 20.18 2.29 -21.37
N SER A 766 21.30 2.32 -22.10
CA SER A 766 22.48 3.12 -21.77
C SER A 766 22.58 4.32 -22.71
N HIS A 767 22.78 5.50 -22.12
CA HIS A 767 22.97 6.73 -22.87
C HIS A 767 24.39 6.82 -23.46
N PRO A 768 24.57 7.57 -24.56
CA PRO A 768 25.90 7.97 -25.02
C PRO A 768 26.61 8.85 -23.98
N GLU A 769 27.90 9.11 -24.19
CA GLU A 769 28.65 10.06 -23.37
C GLU A 769 28.09 11.49 -23.55
N ILE A 770 27.30 11.93 -22.57
CA ILE A 770 26.62 13.24 -22.56
C ILE A 770 27.32 14.28 -21.67
N GLY A 771 28.45 13.92 -21.03
CA GLY A 771 29.16 14.79 -20.08
C GLY A 771 28.46 14.97 -18.72
N LEU A 772 27.40 14.22 -18.46
CA LEU A 772 26.67 14.17 -17.19
C LEU A 772 26.69 12.76 -16.62
N ILE A 773 26.78 12.66 -15.31
CA ILE A 773 26.66 11.39 -14.60
C ILE A 773 25.23 10.89 -14.77
N THR A 774 25.06 9.67 -15.27
CA THR A 774 23.76 9.03 -15.49
C THR A 774 23.85 7.55 -15.15
N PRO A 775 22.78 6.92 -14.64
CA PRO A 775 22.76 5.47 -14.45
C PRO A 775 23.02 4.74 -15.77
N VAL A 776 23.88 3.72 -15.74
CA VAL A 776 24.37 3.01 -16.93
C VAL A 776 23.25 2.25 -17.61
N ASN A 777 22.45 1.49 -16.86
CA ASN A 777 21.31 0.74 -17.39
C ASN A 777 20.05 1.25 -16.70
N GLN A 778 19.06 1.65 -17.48
CA GLN A 778 17.78 2.13 -16.96
C GLN A 778 16.65 1.39 -17.64
N LEU A 779 15.74 0.80 -16.85
CA LEU A 779 14.55 0.16 -17.38
C LEU A 779 13.71 1.21 -18.11
N LYS A 780 13.42 0.95 -19.39
CA LYS A 780 12.61 1.84 -20.24
C LYS A 780 11.54 1.11 -21.04
N GLY A 781 11.46 -0.21 -20.91
CA GLY A 781 10.39 -1.03 -21.47
C GLY A 781 10.43 -2.44 -20.90
N PHE A 782 9.30 -3.11 -20.92
CA PHE A 782 9.19 -4.52 -20.59
C PHE A 782 7.97 -5.13 -21.29
N ALA A 783 8.01 -6.44 -21.51
CA ALA A 783 6.89 -7.19 -22.04
C ALA A 783 6.89 -8.61 -21.47
N LYS A 784 5.69 -9.15 -21.20
CA LYS A 784 5.53 -10.49 -20.63
C LYS A 784 5.05 -11.48 -21.69
N ALA A 785 5.80 -12.55 -21.90
CA ALA A 785 5.36 -13.71 -22.66
C ALA A 785 4.55 -14.62 -21.74
N LYS A 786 3.22 -14.57 -21.85
CA LYS A 786 2.29 -15.32 -21.00
C LYS A 786 2.14 -16.77 -21.47
N ASP A 787 2.20 -17.71 -20.53
CA ASP A 787 1.87 -19.14 -20.70
C ASP A 787 2.46 -19.77 -21.98
N VAL A 788 3.77 -19.58 -22.17
CA VAL A 788 4.50 -20.14 -23.31
C VAL A 788 4.61 -21.65 -23.11
N ALA A 789 4.06 -22.43 -24.05
CA ALA A 789 4.14 -23.88 -23.99
C ALA A 789 5.57 -24.39 -24.23
N PRO A 790 5.95 -25.57 -23.69
CA PRO A 790 7.26 -26.19 -23.92
C PRO A 790 7.63 -26.27 -25.41
N GLY A 791 8.85 -25.86 -25.76
CA GLY A 791 9.38 -25.88 -27.12
C GLY A 791 8.77 -24.84 -28.07
N THR A 792 7.93 -23.92 -27.58
CA THR A 792 7.30 -22.88 -28.39
C THR A 792 7.96 -21.51 -28.18
N THR A 793 7.81 -20.63 -29.17
CA THR A 793 8.36 -19.28 -29.18
C THR A 793 7.24 -18.23 -29.19
N ARG A 794 7.48 -17.08 -28.55
CA ARG A 794 6.64 -15.89 -28.63
C ARG A 794 7.49 -14.67 -28.99
N ASN A 795 6.97 -13.83 -29.88
CA ASN A 795 7.57 -12.55 -30.20
C ASN A 795 6.94 -11.47 -29.31
N LEU A 796 7.78 -10.71 -28.63
CA LEU A 796 7.39 -9.59 -27.78
C LEU A 796 7.81 -8.30 -28.46
N VAL A 797 6.88 -7.35 -28.58
CA VAL A 797 7.12 -6.03 -29.17
C VAL A 797 6.94 -4.98 -28.09
N MET A 798 7.98 -4.19 -27.87
CA MET A 798 7.97 -3.04 -26.96
C MET A 798 8.00 -1.77 -27.80
N ASN A 799 6.96 -0.93 -27.68
CA ASN A 799 6.90 0.37 -28.35
C ASN A 799 7.49 1.44 -27.42
N LEU A 800 8.46 2.20 -27.93
CA LEU A 800 9.27 3.15 -27.19
C LEU A 800 9.19 4.54 -27.82
N ASP A 801 9.33 5.57 -27.00
CA ASP A 801 9.09 6.95 -27.40
C ASP A 801 10.23 7.89 -26.98
N LYS A 802 10.04 9.20 -27.15
CA LYS A 802 11.02 10.23 -26.77
C LYS A 802 11.45 10.17 -25.30
N PHE A 803 10.57 9.78 -24.36
CA PHE A 803 10.88 9.70 -22.92
C PHE A 803 11.81 8.53 -22.59
N THR A 804 11.83 7.52 -23.46
CA THR A 804 12.74 6.38 -23.35
C THR A 804 14.21 6.81 -23.41
N LEU A 805 14.55 7.77 -24.27
CA LEU A 805 15.93 8.23 -24.51
C LEU A 805 16.29 9.54 -23.78
N ALA A 806 15.36 10.10 -23.02
CA ALA A 806 15.46 11.41 -22.41
C ALA A 806 16.20 11.39 -21.06
N PHE A 807 16.89 12.49 -20.77
CA PHE A 807 17.31 12.88 -19.43
C PHE A 807 16.90 14.32 -19.16
N TRP A 808 16.87 14.73 -17.90
CA TRP A 808 16.52 16.09 -17.52
C TRP A 808 17.78 16.96 -17.39
N ASP A 809 17.81 18.08 -18.13
CA ASP A 809 18.85 19.10 -18.02
C ASP A 809 18.36 20.24 -17.12
N SER A 810 18.88 20.29 -15.89
CA SER A 810 18.52 21.32 -14.90
C SER A 810 18.87 22.74 -15.32
N ASN A 811 19.90 22.94 -16.16
CA ASN A 811 20.27 24.29 -16.63
C ASN A 811 19.25 24.82 -17.64
N ARG A 812 18.74 23.94 -18.50
CA ARG A 812 17.72 24.27 -19.50
C ARG A 812 16.30 24.15 -18.94
N ASN A 813 16.16 23.53 -17.77
CA ASN A 813 14.88 23.18 -17.15
C ASN A 813 14.01 22.35 -18.10
N ALA A 814 14.59 21.42 -18.86
CA ALA A 814 13.92 20.73 -19.96
C ALA A 814 14.39 19.28 -20.12
N TRP A 815 13.53 18.43 -20.69
CA TRP A 815 13.91 17.11 -21.16
C TRP A 815 14.78 17.22 -22.40
N VAL A 816 15.88 16.48 -22.42
CA VAL A 816 16.87 16.47 -23.51
C VAL A 816 17.11 15.04 -23.97
N VAL A 817 17.10 14.85 -25.28
CA VAL A 817 17.60 13.65 -25.95
C VAL A 817 18.87 14.05 -26.70
N ALA A 818 20.00 13.43 -26.39
CA ALA A 818 21.27 13.73 -27.02
C ALA A 818 21.45 12.89 -28.30
N PRO A 819 22.06 13.45 -29.37
CA PRO A 819 22.50 12.63 -30.49
C PRO A 819 23.65 11.71 -30.04
N GLY A 820 23.70 10.49 -30.58
CA GLY A 820 24.72 9.51 -30.22
C GLY A 820 24.25 8.08 -30.44
N THR A 821 25.09 7.13 -30.03
CA THR A 821 24.75 5.71 -30.03
C THR A 821 24.27 5.32 -28.64
N TYR A 822 23.02 4.87 -28.57
CA TYR A 822 22.43 4.29 -27.37
C TYR A 822 22.58 2.78 -27.41
N VAL A 823 22.86 2.17 -26.27
CA VAL A 823 22.92 0.72 -26.13
C VAL A 823 21.61 0.21 -25.56
N ILE A 824 21.02 -0.78 -26.21
CA ILE A 824 19.79 -1.45 -25.79
C ILE A 824 20.17 -2.82 -25.27
N ASN A 825 20.02 -3.03 -23.96
CA ASN A 825 20.26 -4.32 -23.31
C ASN A 825 18.90 -4.97 -22.99
N VAL A 826 18.69 -6.19 -23.44
CA VAL A 826 17.49 -6.98 -23.13
C VAL A 826 17.89 -8.20 -22.31
N GLY A 827 17.20 -8.39 -21.19
CA GLY A 827 17.54 -9.40 -20.20
C GLY A 827 16.34 -9.94 -19.44
N ALA A 828 16.62 -10.91 -18.57
CA ALA A 828 15.65 -11.48 -17.64
C ALA A 828 15.64 -10.75 -16.28
N SER A 829 16.70 -10.00 -15.95
CA SER A 829 16.80 -9.15 -14.76
C SER A 829 17.75 -7.97 -15.02
N SER A 830 17.91 -7.08 -14.04
CA SER A 830 18.88 -5.98 -14.09
C SER A 830 20.35 -6.42 -14.05
N ALA A 831 20.63 -7.71 -13.86
CA ALA A 831 21.98 -8.29 -13.86
C ALA A 831 22.17 -9.39 -14.94
N ASP A 832 21.09 -9.97 -15.48
CA ASP A 832 21.12 -11.00 -16.53
C ASP A 832 20.73 -10.42 -17.90
N PHE A 833 21.66 -9.71 -18.54
CA PHE A 833 21.52 -9.23 -19.92
C PHE A 833 21.91 -10.33 -20.91
N ARG A 834 21.01 -10.66 -21.84
CA ARG A 834 21.17 -11.78 -22.77
C ARG A 834 21.38 -11.32 -24.21
N LEU A 835 20.77 -10.20 -24.57
CA LEU A 835 20.86 -9.62 -25.90
C LEU A 835 21.25 -8.15 -25.79
N GLN A 836 22.03 -7.70 -26.78
CA GLN A 836 22.46 -6.31 -26.90
C GLN A 836 22.24 -5.83 -28.33
N GLY A 837 21.74 -4.61 -28.46
CA GLY A 837 21.58 -3.91 -29.73
C GLY A 837 22.00 -2.46 -29.59
N GLU A 838 22.09 -1.77 -30.73
CA GLU A 838 22.47 -0.36 -30.77
C GLU A 838 21.41 0.45 -31.52
N LEU A 839 21.17 1.67 -31.03
CA LEU A 839 20.33 2.65 -31.68
C LEU A 839 21.12 3.94 -31.91
N LYS A 840 21.35 4.29 -33.17
CA LYS A 840 22.07 5.52 -33.52
C LYS A 840 21.07 6.64 -33.79
N LEU A 841 21.16 7.70 -32.99
CA LEU A 841 20.37 8.91 -33.17
C LEU A 841 21.23 10.05 -33.71
N THR A 842 20.84 10.60 -34.86
CA THR A 842 21.60 11.67 -35.55
C THR A 842 21.26 13.07 -35.08
N ARG A 843 20.08 13.27 -34.47
CA ARG A 843 19.58 14.57 -34.02
C ARG A 843 19.02 14.48 -32.60
N GLY A 844 19.39 15.44 -31.76
CA GLY A 844 18.83 15.59 -30.42
C GLY A 844 17.53 16.41 -30.38
N PHE A 845 16.80 16.29 -29.27
CA PHE A 845 15.52 16.96 -29.04
C PHE A 845 15.50 17.61 -27.66
N ILE A 846 14.73 18.69 -27.52
CA ILE A 846 14.53 19.38 -26.25
C ILE A 846 13.06 19.75 -26.13
N TRP A 847 12.43 19.46 -25.00
CA TRP A 847 11.05 19.84 -24.74
C TRP A 847 10.78 20.00 -23.24
N LYS A 848 9.60 20.53 -22.91
CA LYS A 848 9.04 20.61 -21.56
C LYS A 848 7.64 19.99 -21.59
N GLY A 849 7.22 19.39 -20.48
CA GLY A 849 5.90 18.78 -20.36
C GLY A 849 5.74 17.43 -21.04
N LEU A 850 4.46 17.08 -21.27
CA LEU A 850 4.01 15.80 -21.82
C LEU A 850 4.01 15.81 -23.35
#